data_AF-A0A1H7W807-F1
#
_entry.id   AF-A0A1H7W807-F1
#
_cell.length_a   1.000
_cell.length_b   1.000
_cell.length_c   1.000
_cell.angle_alpha   90.00
_cell.angle_beta   90.00
_cell.angle_gamma   90.00
#
_symmetry.space_group_name_H-M   'P 1'
#
loop_
_entity.id
_entity.type
_entity.pdbx_description
1 polymer ?
#
loop_
_entity_poly.entity_id
_entity_poly.type
_entity_poly.pdbx_seq_one_letter_code
_entity_poly.pdbx_strand_id
1 'polypeptide(L)'
;MRTDLPVTQREFPIPDDLTTMSITDTDSRIVYINKVFAEISGYSHDELVGQMHNVVRHPDMPAEIFADMWGTLRGGHLWSGIIKNRRKDGDHYWVRVIATPITRGGKLVGYMSVRTKPAPEEIAAADRFYQRIREGTVRDLAFDRGVIVRTGLFGWTSLFKRLSVRGSVRIASAGAAAVPLCGAVAAGVGGLPLAVVATGIGLGAVLGSLVLETRIARPLARLLAQAQTVASGQAGRDINLDRVDEIGMLKRAINQSGLNLLALLGDVTTLEQTTGLLESVASDGHRVVPAGQFAQSATHAALHGTELADTEIGRIVQAIKRMEHDLKVEKLTGVHNRTFLAEHFRVLQQKVLALPARERPVHALVFIDLDRFKFINDVLGHDAGDEVLVSIGARLRSTVRMTDVVARYGGDEFCVLLDNVGVASNVSVVAEKIRLALEQPIELAEGPVQVGASIGWAVFPDDGDDLDMLVKRADLRMLEVKRSRKAELRLDAIGSPKDEPELYGPAWTAALSAMTVALQPYLGSVVDVFFERLIQLAGSESVIATLSEPERQHLRTQVVQHLLVLTSPDLTAERHHAAALRVGRIHSIVGVGREDLVYSQSMLHAAVRRYLNESVHAKAFSVMTRRLIQELAWQAQAYQQMQTARHNVLMALTELVWTAKNYTDLINRITGTLAAHDEIAGCAFGRPNGRGVIRFESISGKKALTDALAHLERSDDAPVVGDDRSQGHGPTGRAWRSGNVEYCMNFATDPQMRQWESTALWGNFRSMAAIPLGQPGGAPTAILTLYSAFPGGYASVEQRAFIEQVQSKLVFALSRIESLEGRLRTVPFATRQRWAELLRSDALEMHYQPALDLATGTVQKVEALARLRDGERLLLPGVFFPALSTEDFFVLYTRGLAQALPQMNRWLRDDGVDVGVALNLPLHALGDARYFEATQHALQEYGCPARRLTLEILETEEAPGGVDVAGELAKFKALGVELAEDDLGSGHSSLRRLRELPFDHVKIDRKVVSLAGQDASDVLRLIYQLTRLGHSLGKRVVVEGVEDDALLDAVTVLGVDAVQGYAIARPMPAQQLVPWLRERHAAGAPAGGAQQQPGTLANLARLLLWEERLHLLFGDRYAYRKPAPVSVADLAGDSALRDFAFDHLLRELEATFPLAAGDRGVHRSLVTAAVSHGPGSDEYGRLRGQLVQAVSGADVA
;
A
#
# COMPACT_ATOMS: atom_id res chain seq x y z
N MET A 1 47.50 7.12 -16.44
CA MET A 1 47.58 8.03 -17.60
C MET A 1 46.75 9.27 -17.27
N ARG A 2 47.37 10.45 -17.14
CA ARG A 2 46.66 11.73 -17.06
C ARG A 2 46.36 12.13 -18.50
N THR A 3 45.10 12.10 -18.90
CA THR A 3 44.68 12.66 -20.20
C THR A 3 44.74 14.18 -20.06
N ASP A 4 45.67 14.83 -20.76
CA ASP A 4 45.83 16.28 -20.81
C ASP A 4 44.66 16.90 -21.60
N LEU A 5 43.50 16.94 -20.96
CA LEU A 5 42.31 17.63 -21.45
C LEU A 5 42.30 19.08 -20.91
N PRO A 6 41.80 20.05 -21.69
CA PRO A 6 41.73 21.45 -21.26
C PRO A 6 40.95 21.59 -19.95
N VAL A 7 41.36 22.54 -19.10
CA VAL A 7 40.72 22.85 -17.81
C VAL A 7 40.50 24.34 -17.73
N THR A 8 39.25 24.76 -17.59
CA THR A 8 38.87 26.13 -17.29
C THR A 8 38.41 26.20 -15.82
N GLN A 9 38.53 27.38 -15.21
CA GLN A 9 37.97 27.62 -13.87
C GLN A 9 36.56 28.21 -13.94
N ARG A 10 35.86 28.05 -15.07
CA ARG A 10 34.48 28.47 -15.24
C ARG A 10 33.54 27.38 -14.74
N GLU A 11 32.61 27.75 -13.87
CA GLU A 11 31.59 26.84 -13.36
C GLU A 11 30.43 26.73 -14.37
N PHE A 12 30.03 25.50 -14.69
CA PHE A 12 28.84 25.17 -15.43
C PHE A 12 27.67 24.95 -14.45
N PRO A 13 26.61 25.78 -14.50
CA PRO A 13 25.49 25.66 -13.58
C PRO A 13 24.63 24.44 -13.93
N ILE A 14 24.39 23.58 -12.93
CA ILE A 14 23.45 22.46 -13.05
C ILE A 14 22.06 22.95 -12.60
N PRO A 15 20.97 22.64 -13.32
CA PRO A 15 19.60 22.82 -12.84
C PRO A 15 19.31 22.04 -11.55
N ASP A 16 18.49 22.59 -10.65
CA ASP A 16 18.23 22.00 -9.32
C ASP A 16 17.47 20.68 -9.36
N ASP A 17 16.78 20.42 -10.47
CA ASP A 17 15.92 19.28 -10.74
C ASP A 17 16.63 18.11 -11.44
N LEU A 18 17.85 18.28 -11.96
CA LEU A 18 18.52 17.23 -12.71
C LEU A 18 19.33 16.28 -11.82
N THR A 19 19.16 14.97 -12.06
CA THR A 19 19.92 13.89 -11.41
C THR A 19 20.76 13.16 -12.44
N THR A 20 22.06 13.05 -12.17
CA THR A 20 23.00 12.32 -13.04
C THR A 20 23.30 10.96 -12.45
N MET A 21 23.41 9.94 -13.31
CA MET A 21 23.71 8.56 -12.89
C MET A 21 24.81 7.94 -13.74
N SER A 22 25.62 7.10 -13.10
CA SER A 22 26.59 6.22 -13.76
C SER A 22 26.73 4.90 -13.01
N ILE A 23 26.91 3.80 -13.74
CA ILE A 23 27.27 2.49 -13.19
C ILE A 23 28.66 2.11 -13.72
N THR A 24 29.49 1.56 -12.85
CA THR A 24 30.80 1.01 -13.22
C THR A 24 30.91 -0.46 -12.88
N ASP A 25 31.82 -1.16 -13.55
CA ASP A 25 32.30 -2.47 -13.11
C ASP A 25 33.17 -2.35 -11.84
N THR A 26 33.72 -3.49 -11.39
CA THR A 26 34.63 -3.54 -10.22
C THR A 26 35.96 -2.83 -10.44
N ASP A 27 36.36 -2.61 -11.70
CA ASP A 27 37.58 -1.91 -12.10
C ASP A 27 37.34 -0.41 -12.36
N SER A 28 36.15 0.10 -12.04
CA SER A 28 35.74 1.50 -12.23
C SER A 28 35.60 1.94 -13.69
N ARG A 29 35.42 1.00 -14.61
CA ARG A 29 35.05 1.31 -16.00
C ARG A 29 33.56 1.54 -16.08
N ILE A 30 33.16 2.59 -16.76
CA ILE A 30 31.76 2.96 -16.95
C ILE A 30 31.09 1.89 -17.81
N VAL A 31 30.07 1.24 -17.25
CA VAL A 31 29.21 0.29 -17.97
C VAL A 31 27.95 1.00 -18.47
N TYR A 32 27.51 2.02 -17.75
CA TYR A 32 26.28 2.75 -18.06
C TYR A 32 26.35 4.19 -17.56
N ILE A 33 25.72 5.11 -18.29
CA ILE A 33 25.40 6.47 -17.85
C ILE A 33 24.02 6.86 -18.33
N ASN A 34 23.36 7.75 -17.59
CA ASN A 34 22.10 8.33 -18.06
C ASN A 34 22.32 9.49 -19.03
N LYS A 35 21.28 9.83 -19.79
CA LYS A 35 21.30 10.92 -20.78
C LYS A 35 21.72 12.27 -20.16
N VAL A 36 21.23 12.55 -18.95
CA VAL A 36 21.55 13.76 -18.18
C VAL A 36 23.05 13.83 -17.84
N PHE A 37 23.69 12.70 -17.51
CA PHE A 37 25.12 12.65 -17.28
C PHE A 37 25.92 12.94 -18.56
N ALA A 38 25.49 12.42 -19.72
CA ALA A 38 26.11 12.73 -21.00
C ALA A 38 26.00 14.24 -21.33
N GLU A 39 24.82 14.84 -21.16
CA GLU A 39 24.57 16.27 -21.40
C GLU A 39 25.38 17.19 -20.47
N ILE A 40 25.42 16.89 -19.17
CA ILE A 40 26.16 17.70 -18.18
C ILE A 40 27.67 17.50 -18.30
N SER A 41 28.14 16.30 -18.62
CA SER A 41 29.58 16.07 -18.81
C SER A 41 30.09 16.57 -20.17
N GLY A 42 29.20 16.72 -21.15
CA GLY A 42 29.54 17.12 -22.52
C GLY A 42 30.17 16.00 -23.35
N TYR A 43 30.23 14.77 -22.84
CA TYR A 43 30.65 13.58 -23.60
C TYR A 43 29.42 12.83 -24.10
N SER A 44 29.54 12.17 -25.25
CA SER A 44 28.48 11.25 -25.70
C SER A 44 28.50 9.95 -24.89
N HIS A 45 27.40 9.20 -24.96
CA HIS A 45 27.29 7.88 -24.33
C HIS A 45 28.42 6.94 -24.77
N ASP A 46 28.64 6.84 -26.09
CA ASP A 46 29.64 5.95 -26.67
C ASP A 46 31.08 6.36 -26.36
N GLU A 47 31.32 7.64 -26.03
CA GLU A 47 32.63 8.14 -25.61
C GLU A 47 32.97 7.77 -24.16
N LEU A 48 31.97 7.58 -23.30
CA LEU A 48 32.16 7.31 -21.87
C LEU A 48 32.05 5.83 -21.52
N VAL A 49 31.20 5.06 -22.20
CA VAL A 49 31.07 3.61 -21.94
C VAL A 49 32.40 2.91 -22.26
N GLY A 50 32.86 2.06 -21.33
CA GLY A 50 34.15 1.37 -21.37
C GLY A 50 35.34 2.18 -20.85
N GLN A 51 35.20 3.50 -20.67
CA GLN A 51 36.25 4.37 -20.12
C GLN A 51 36.30 4.30 -18.59
N MET A 52 37.46 4.65 -18.04
CA MET A 52 37.62 4.82 -16.60
C MET A 52 36.81 6.03 -16.12
N HIS A 53 36.07 5.87 -15.02
CA HIS A 53 35.22 6.94 -14.48
C HIS A 53 36.00 8.23 -14.10
N ASN A 54 37.32 8.12 -13.91
CA ASN A 54 38.18 9.28 -13.63
C ASN A 54 38.30 10.28 -14.79
N VAL A 55 37.77 9.99 -15.98
CA VAL A 55 37.79 10.90 -17.14
C VAL A 55 37.11 12.25 -16.85
N VAL A 56 36.04 12.25 -16.04
CA VAL A 56 35.32 13.46 -15.60
C VAL A 56 35.88 14.07 -14.31
N ARG A 57 36.97 13.55 -13.75
CA ARG A 57 37.55 14.07 -12.50
C ARG A 57 38.24 15.41 -12.74
N HIS A 58 37.92 16.41 -11.93
CA HIS A 58 38.64 17.68 -11.95
C HIS A 58 40.03 17.55 -11.26
N PRO A 59 41.11 18.15 -11.80
CA PRO A 59 42.45 18.09 -11.21
C PRO A 59 42.56 18.67 -9.79
N ASP A 60 41.78 19.70 -9.49
CA ASP A 60 41.70 20.32 -8.15
C ASP A 60 41.16 19.38 -7.06
N MET A 61 40.60 18.22 -7.41
CA MET A 61 40.08 17.30 -6.40
C MET A 61 41.21 16.54 -5.70
N PRO A 62 41.35 16.68 -4.36
CA PRO A 62 42.40 16.02 -3.58
C PRO A 62 42.40 14.50 -3.76
N ALA A 63 43.52 13.81 -3.55
CA ALA A 63 43.56 12.35 -3.67
C ALA A 63 42.90 11.65 -2.46
N GLU A 64 42.93 12.31 -1.31
CA GLU A 64 42.48 11.85 0.00
C GLU A 64 40.97 11.55 0.01
N ILE A 65 40.16 12.36 -0.67
CA ILE A 65 38.70 12.14 -0.73
C ILE A 65 38.35 10.89 -1.53
N PHE A 66 39.10 10.57 -2.59
CA PHE A 66 38.89 9.34 -3.35
C PHE A 66 39.43 8.12 -2.61
N ALA A 67 40.51 8.29 -1.83
CA ALA A 67 40.99 7.22 -0.95
C ALA A 67 39.92 6.84 0.09
N ASP A 68 39.25 7.83 0.69
CA ASP A 68 38.11 7.61 1.59
C ASP A 68 36.92 6.97 0.88
N MET A 69 36.56 7.46 -0.31
CA MET A 69 35.51 6.86 -1.15
C MET A 69 35.78 5.38 -1.42
N TRP A 70 36.95 5.04 -1.95
CA TRP A 70 37.30 3.66 -2.28
C TRP A 70 37.48 2.77 -1.05
N GLY A 71 37.94 3.32 0.08
CA GLY A 71 37.98 2.61 1.35
C GLY A 71 36.59 2.24 1.83
N THR A 72 35.64 3.18 1.72
CA THR A 72 34.24 2.98 2.13
C THR A 72 33.52 1.99 1.23
N LEU A 73 33.61 2.16 -0.09
CA LEU A 73 32.93 1.31 -1.07
C LEU A 73 33.43 -0.13 -1.06
N ARG A 74 34.75 -0.35 -0.93
CA ARG A 74 35.33 -1.70 -0.80
C ARG A 74 34.98 -2.38 0.52
N GLY A 75 34.67 -1.59 1.55
CA GLY A 75 34.09 -2.09 2.80
C GLY A 75 32.63 -2.51 2.71
N GLY A 76 31.99 -2.42 1.52
CA GLY A 76 30.58 -2.74 1.33
C GLY A 76 29.63 -1.66 1.86
N HIS A 77 30.13 -0.45 2.08
CA HIS A 77 29.35 0.67 2.62
C HIS A 77 29.05 1.71 1.54
N LEU A 78 27.94 2.42 1.68
CA LEU A 78 27.64 3.60 0.86
C LEU A 78 28.61 4.73 1.22
N TRP A 79 28.99 5.52 0.21
CA TRP A 79 29.79 6.71 0.38
C TRP A 79 29.02 7.94 -0.12
N SER A 80 29.20 9.08 0.54
CA SER A 80 28.59 10.36 0.14
C SER A 80 29.61 11.48 0.21
N GLY A 81 29.62 12.38 -0.76
CA GLY A 81 30.54 13.51 -0.75
C GLY A 81 30.28 14.53 -1.86
N ILE A 82 30.88 15.71 -1.73
CA ILE A 82 30.82 16.77 -2.75
C ILE A 82 32.05 16.63 -3.64
N ILE A 83 31.85 16.57 -4.95
CA ILE A 83 32.92 16.39 -5.94
C ILE A 83 32.82 17.49 -7.00
N LYS A 84 33.97 18.06 -7.36
CA LYS A 84 34.16 18.90 -8.55
C LYS A 84 34.50 18.00 -9.73
N ASN A 85 33.62 17.97 -10.72
CA ASN A 85 33.82 17.26 -11.98
C ASN A 85 34.17 18.25 -13.10
N ARG A 86 34.76 17.72 -14.17
CA ARG A 86 35.18 18.45 -15.36
C ARG A 86 34.38 17.98 -16.57
N ARG A 87 33.92 18.93 -17.38
CA ARG A 87 33.26 18.74 -18.68
C ARG A 87 34.28 18.50 -19.80
N LYS A 88 33.83 18.00 -20.95
CA LYS A 88 34.66 17.79 -22.14
C LYS A 88 35.30 19.08 -22.68
N ASP A 89 34.61 20.21 -22.57
CA ASP A 89 35.07 21.54 -22.99
C ASP A 89 36.07 22.20 -22.01
N GLY A 90 36.26 21.58 -20.83
CA GLY A 90 37.16 22.03 -19.78
C GLY A 90 36.50 22.79 -18.62
N ASP A 91 35.24 23.20 -18.75
CA ASP A 91 34.47 23.80 -17.65
C ASP A 91 34.23 22.78 -16.53
N HIS A 92 33.86 23.25 -15.33
CA HIS A 92 33.66 22.38 -14.18
C HIS A 92 32.27 22.48 -13.58
N TYR A 93 31.82 21.45 -12.88
CA TYR A 93 30.53 21.44 -12.20
C TYR A 93 30.62 20.70 -10.87
N TRP A 94 29.85 21.15 -9.89
CA TRP A 94 29.83 20.58 -8.55
C TRP A 94 28.64 19.64 -8.37
N VAL A 95 28.92 18.48 -7.81
CA VAL A 95 27.92 17.43 -7.59
C VAL A 95 28.04 16.84 -6.19
N ARG A 96 26.90 16.61 -5.55
CA ARG A 96 26.78 15.75 -4.38
C ARG A 96 26.58 14.35 -4.88
N VAL A 97 27.56 13.50 -4.61
CA VAL A 97 27.61 12.12 -5.06
C VAL A 97 27.20 11.20 -3.93
N ILE A 98 26.32 10.24 -4.23
CA ILE A 98 26.07 9.05 -3.42
C ILE A 98 26.54 7.87 -4.26
N ALA A 99 27.50 7.12 -3.73
CA ALA A 99 28.06 5.93 -4.38
C ALA A 99 27.74 4.68 -3.56
N THR A 100 27.28 3.62 -4.22
CA THR A 100 26.80 2.39 -3.60
C THR A 100 27.39 1.17 -4.29
N PRO A 101 27.91 0.17 -3.55
CA PRO A 101 28.34 -1.10 -4.13
C PRO A 101 27.14 -1.92 -4.61
N ILE A 102 27.22 -2.48 -5.81
CA ILE A 102 26.20 -3.36 -6.40
C ILE A 102 26.63 -4.81 -6.17
N THR A 103 25.76 -5.62 -5.56
CA THR A 103 26.05 -7.03 -5.30
C THR A 103 24.97 -7.95 -5.89
N ARG A 104 25.35 -8.97 -6.65
CA ARG A 104 24.45 -10.01 -7.20
C ARG A 104 24.82 -11.37 -6.61
N GLY A 105 23.86 -12.09 -6.02
CA GLY A 105 24.12 -13.39 -5.37
C GLY A 105 25.19 -13.33 -4.28
N GLY A 106 25.31 -12.19 -3.58
CA GLY A 106 26.35 -11.96 -2.57
C GLY A 106 27.75 -11.62 -3.11
N LYS A 107 27.95 -11.53 -4.42
CA LYS A 107 29.22 -11.10 -5.03
C LYS A 107 29.14 -9.65 -5.52
N LEU A 108 30.18 -8.86 -5.27
CA LEU A 108 30.32 -7.50 -5.79
C LEU A 108 30.50 -7.55 -7.31
N VAL A 109 29.65 -6.83 -8.03
CA VAL A 109 29.65 -6.78 -9.51
C VAL A 109 29.99 -5.40 -10.06
N GLY A 110 29.92 -4.35 -9.24
CA GLY A 110 30.19 -2.99 -9.67
C GLY A 110 29.79 -1.93 -8.67
N TYR A 111 29.77 -0.67 -9.10
CA TYR A 111 29.39 0.48 -8.28
C TYR A 111 28.38 1.35 -9.01
N MET A 112 27.32 1.76 -8.32
CA MET A 112 26.34 2.73 -8.80
C MET A 112 26.65 4.08 -8.17
N SER A 113 26.57 5.15 -8.95
CA SER A 113 26.76 6.51 -8.45
C SER A 113 25.65 7.42 -8.96
N VAL A 114 24.93 8.03 -8.02
CA VAL A 114 23.84 8.98 -8.26
C VAL A 114 24.28 10.35 -7.76
N ARG A 115 24.02 11.41 -8.53
CA ARG A 115 24.52 12.74 -8.22
C ARG A 115 23.50 13.84 -8.47
N THR A 116 23.52 14.81 -7.58
CA THR A 116 22.62 15.97 -7.59
C THR A 116 23.39 17.26 -7.33
N LYS A 117 22.79 18.41 -7.62
CA LYS A 117 23.40 19.70 -7.30
C LYS A 117 23.49 19.94 -5.78
N PRO A 118 24.66 20.30 -5.22
CA PRO A 118 24.80 20.77 -3.83
C PRO A 118 24.36 22.24 -3.70
N ALA A 119 24.06 22.69 -2.47
CA ALA A 119 23.74 24.10 -2.24
C ALA A 119 25.01 24.99 -2.38
N PRO A 120 24.88 26.26 -2.81
CA PRO A 120 26.03 27.15 -3.01
C PRO A 120 26.94 27.30 -1.77
N GLU A 121 26.35 27.33 -0.58
CA GLU A 121 27.10 27.41 0.69
C GLU A 121 27.97 26.18 0.94
N GLU A 122 27.47 25.00 0.56
CA GLU A 122 28.17 23.72 0.71
C GLU A 122 29.32 23.61 -0.29
N ILE A 123 29.12 24.10 -1.51
CA ILE A 123 30.16 24.21 -2.53
C ILE A 123 31.28 25.13 -2.02
N ALA A 124 30.94 26.32 -1.53
CA ALA A 124 31.91 27.27 -1.01
C ALA A 124 32.67 26.71 0.21
N ALA A 125 32.00 25.96 1.09
CA ALA A 125 32.64 25.29 2.22
C ALA A 125 33.57 24.16 1.77
N ALA A 126 33.14 23.32 0.82
CA ALA A 126 33.93 22.22 0.28
C ALA A 126 35.16 22.73 -0.49
N ASP A 127 35.01 23.75 -1.33
CA ASP A 127 36.12 24.29 -2.12
C ASP A 127 37.19 24.93 -1.24
N ARG A 128 36.82 25.78 -0.26
CA ARG A 128 37.76 26.31 0.74
C ARG A 128 38.50 25.21 1.48
N PHE A 129 37.82 24.10 1.77
CA PHE A 129 38.44 22.97 2.45
C PHE A 129 39.41 22.21 1.55
N TYR A 130 39.03 21.92 0.31
CA TYR A 130 39.90 21.24 -0.65
C TYR A 130 41.11 22.10 -1.03
N GLN A 131 40.97 23.42 -1.12
CA GLN A 131 42.09 24.36 -1.26
C GLN A 131 43.13 24.17 -0.15
N ARG A 132 42.70 24.17 1.11
CA ARG A 132 43.59 24.00 2.27
C ARG A 132 44.30 22.64 2.30
N ILE A 133 43.65 21.56 1.84
CA ILE A 133 44.29 20.25 1.68
C ILE A 133 45.37 20.32 0.59
N ARG A 134 45.07 20.91 -0.57
CA ARG A 134 46.04 21.06 -1.67
C ARG A 134 47.27 21.89 -1.26
N GLU A 135 47.07 22.92 -0.45
CA GLU A 135 48.13 23.80 0.06
C GLU A 135 48.96 23.15 1.19
N GLY A 136 48.57 21.96 1.68
CA GLY A 136 49.25 21.27 2.77
C GLY A 136 49.14 21.97 4.14
N THR A 137 48.20 22.91 4.29
CA THR A 137 47.98 23.69 5.53
C THR A 137 47.17 22.93 6.58
N VAL A 138 46.75 21.70 6.28
CA VAL A 138 45.90 20.85 7.10
C VAL A 138 46.62 19.54 7.40
N ARG A 139 47.10 19.37 8.65
CA ARG A 139 47.75 18.13 9.13
C ARG A 139 46.87 17.28 10.04
N ASP A 140 45.88 17.89 10.68
CA ASP A 140 45.05 17.27 11.73
C ASP A 140 43.59 17.01 11.30
N LEU A 141 43.32 16.89 10.00
CA LEU A 141 41.99 16.55 9.48
C LEU A 141 42.08 15.35 8.53
N ALA A 142 41.10 14.45 8.61
CA ALA A 142 40.93 13.32 7.72
C ALA A 142 39.48 13.23 7.24
N PHE A 143 39.25 12.46 6.18
CA PHE A 143 37.91 12.02 5.80
C PHE A 143 37.60 10.67 6.48
N ASP A 144 36.33 10.50 6.88
CA ASP A 144 35.79 9.24 7.35
C ASP A 144 34.36 9.11 6.80
N ARG A 145 34.20 8.27 5.77
CA ARG A 145 32.94 8.02 5.06
C ARG A 145 32.28 9.29 4.54
N GLY A 146 33.08 10.20 4.00
CA GLY A 146 32.61 11.47 3.44
C GLY A 146 32.48 12.62 4.43
N VAL A 147 32.70 12.38 5.72
CA VAL A 147 32.64 13.41 6.76
C VAL A 147 34.05 13.84 7.17
N ILE A 148 34.24 15.14 7.38
CA ILE A 148 35.51 15.71 7.86
C ILE A 148 35.63 15.53 9.37
N VAL A 149 36.70 14.87 9.79
CA VAL A 149 37.02 14.52 11.19
C VAL A 149 38.40 15.02 11.58
N ARG A 150 38.54 15.55 12.80
CA ARG A 150 39.84 15.93 13.36
C ARG A 150 40.63 14.69 13.80
N THR A 151 41.94 14.73 13.60
CA THR A 151 42.92 13.72 14.03
C THR A 151 43.89 14.33 15.05
N GLY A 152 44.73 13.52 15.69
CA GLY A 152 45.69 13.98 16.71
C GLY A 152 45.05 14.39 18.05
N LEU A 153 45.67 15.35 18.76
CA LEU A 153 45.28 15.82 20.11
C LEU A 153 43.85 16.41 20.16
N PHE A 154 43.35 16.95 19.07
CA PHE A 154 41.99 17.51 18.98
C PHE A 154 40.95 16.52 18.42
N GLY A 155 41.30 15.24 18.24
CA GLY A 155 40.40 14.22 17.70
C GLY A 155 39.12 14.02 18.51
N TRP A 156 39.14 14.31 19.81
CA TRP A 156 37.97 14.24 20.69
C TRP A 156 36.84 15.19 20.26
N THR A 157 37.15 16.31 19.59
CA THR A 157 36.12 17.22 19.04
C THR A 157 35.31 16.60 17.90
N SER A 158 35.80 15.50 17.33
CA SER A 158 35.11 14.72 16.30
C SER A 158 34.57 13.39 16.83
N LEU A 159 34.63 13.15 18.15
CA LEU A 159 34.19 11.90 18.77
C LEU A 159 32.72 11.61 18.45
N PHE A 160 31.84 12.60 18.57
CA PHE A 160 30.41 12.45 18.27
C PHE A 160 30.07 12.25 16.79
N LYS A 161 31.03 12.51 15.88
CA LYS A 161 30.88 12.20 14.45
C LYS A 161 31.19 10.74 14.12
N ARG A 162 31.98 10.07 14.97
CA ARG A 162 32.45 8.68 14.77
C ARG A 162 31.73 7.64 15.63
N LEU A 163 31.14 8.07 16.75
CA LEU A 163 30.45 7.18 17.67
C LEU A 163 29.17 6.62 17.03
N SER A 164 29.01 5.29 17.09
CA SER A 164 27.71 4.67 16.82
C SER A 164 26.67 5.16 17.83
N VAL A 165 25.39 5.13 17.46
CA VAL A 165 24.29 5.46 18.39
C VAL A 165 24.39 4.66 19.69
N ARG A 166 24.82 3.39 19.63
CA ARG A 166 25.08 2.57 20.83
C ARG A 166 26.20 3.14 21.71
N GLY A 167 27.30 3.57 21.08
CA GLY A 167 28.43 4.20 21.78
C GLY A 167 28.03 5.52 22.43
N SER A 168 27.28 6.36 21.71
CA SER A 168 26.77 7.63 22.22
C SER A 168 25.82 7.44 23.40
N VAL A 169 24.91 6.47 23.34
CA VAL A 169 24.02 6.12 24.47
C VAL A 169 24.83 5.68 25.69
N ARG A 170 25.82 4.79 25.52
CA ARG A 170 26.65 4.30 26.64
C ARG A 170 27.46 5.42 27.28
N ILE A 171 28.05 6.31 26.49
CA ILE A 171 28.82 7.46 26.98
C ILE A 171 27.90 8.45 27.70
N ALA A 172 26.72 8.73 27.14
CA ALA A 172 25.73 9.60 27.77
C ALA A 172 25.22 9.03 29.10
N SER A 173 24.92 7.73 29.16
CA SER A 173 24.52 7.06 30.40
C SER A 173 25.63 7.04 31.45
N ALA A 174 26.89 6.80 31.04
CA ALA A 174 28.03 6.89 31.94
C ALA A 174 28.28 8.32 32.45
N GLY A 175 28.12 9.33 31.59
CA GLY A 175 28.21 10.74 31.97
C GLY A 175 27.10 11.16 32.93
N ALA A 176 25.86 10.75 32.65
CA ALA A 176 24.70 10.99 33.52
C ALA A 176 24.84 10.32 34.89
N ALA A 177 25.55 9.19 34.97
CA ALA A 177 25.91 8.54 36.24
C ALA A 177 27.02 9.29 36.99
N ALA A 178 28.03 9.81 36.26
CA ALA A 178 29.19 10.44 36.87
C ALA A 178 28.88 11.77 37.57
N VAL A 179 27.95 12.58 37.03
CA VAL A 179 27.58 13.89 37.58
C VAL A 179 27.04 13.81 39.03
N PRO A 180 25.98 13.03 39.33
CA PRO A 180 25.48 12.89 40.70
C PRO A 180 26.47 12.18 41.62
N LEU A 181 27.31 11.28 41.08
CA LEU A 181 28.36 10.62 41.86
C LEU A 181 29.43 11.63 42.35
N CYS A 182 29.88 12.51 41.44
CA CYS A 182 30.80 13.60 41.78
C CYS A 182 30.14 14.59 42.75
N GLY A 183 28.85 14.88 42.58
CA GLY A 183 28.07 15.70 43.51
C GLY A 183 27.98 15.09 44.91
N ALA A 184 27.78 13.79 45.03
CA ALA A 184 27.74 13.09 46.32
C ALA A 184 29.11 13.12 47.04
N VAL A 185 30.20 12.92 46.30
CA VAL A 185 31.57 13.04 46.83
C VAL A 185 31.86 14.48 47.26
N ALA A 186 31.50 15.47 46.44
CA ALA A 186 31.67 16.89 46.76
C ALA A 186 30.82 17.34 47.96
N ALA A 187 29.67 16.70 48.20
CA ALA A 187 28.83 16.91 49.37
C ALA A 187 29.34 16.18 50.64
N GLY A 188 30.50 15.54 50.59
CA GLY A 188 31.12 14.89 51.75
C GLY A 188 30.55 13.51 52.09
N VAL A 189 29.78 12.89 51.18
CA VAL A 189 29.27 11.53 51.38
C VAL A 189 30.43 10.53 51.17
N GLY A 190 30.82 9.82 52.22
CA GLY A 190 31.89 8.80 52.19
C GLY A 190 31.48 7.48 52.85
N GLY A 191 32.30 6.44 52.70
CA GLY A 191 32.05 5.13 53.32
C GLY A 191 30.86 4.36 52.73
N LEU A 192 30.12 3.65 53.58
CA LEU A 192 28.99 2.80 53.18
C LEU A 192 27.87 3.56 52.42
N PRO A 193 27.46 4.77 52.82
CA PRO A 193 26.46 5.57 52.09
C PRO A 193 26.86 5.90 50.65
N LEU A 194 28.14 6.21 50.40
CA LEU A 194 28.63 6.49 49.05
C LEU A 194 28.55 5.23 48.17
N ALA A 195 28.86 4.05 48.72
CA ALA A 195 28.76 2.78 48.01
C ALA A 195 27.31 2.45 47.62
N VAL A 196 26.33 2.73 48.48
CA VAL A 196 24.91 2.51 48.20
C VAL A 196 24.43 3.46 47.10
N VAL A 197 24.76 4.75 47.18
CA VAL A 197 24.40 5.76 46.17
C VAL A 197 25.06 5.43 44.82
N ALA A 198 26.35 5.06 44.83
CA ALA A 198 27.08 4.64 43.64
C ALA A 198 26.46 3.43 42.95
N THR A 199 26.06 2.44 43.74
CA THR A 199 25.42 1.22 43.23
C THR A 199 24.06 1.54 42.60
N GLY A 200 23.22 2.35 43.26
CA GLY A 200 21.91 2.74 42.73
C GLY A 200 22.00 3.54 41.42
N ILE A 201 22.89 4.54 41.38
CA ILE A 201 23.13 5.35 40.17
C ILE A 201 23.70 4.47 39.04
N GLY A 202 24.65 3.58 39.36
CA GLY A 202 25.23 2.64 38.39
C GLY A 202 24.17 1.70 37.80
N LEU A 203 23.31 1.12 38.63
CA LEU A 203 22.24 0.23 38.19
C LEU A 203 21.23 0.97 37.29
N GLY A 204 20.82 2.19 37.69
CA GLY A 204 19.93 3.04 36.91
C GLY A 204 20.50 3.41 35.55
N ALA A 205 21.80 3.74 35.49
CA ALA A 205 22.48 4.04 34.23
C ALA A 205 22.61 2.83 33.31
N VAL A 206 22.88 1.64 33.85
CA VAL A 206 22.90 0.39 33.08
C VAL A 206 21.51 0.06 32.52
N LEU A 207 20.47 0.16 33.34
CA LEU A 207 19.09 -0.08 32.91
C LEU A 207 18.63 0.94 31.85
N GLY A 208 18.90 2.23 32.08
CA GLY A 208 18.60 3.28 31.11
C GLY A 208 19.33 3.08 29.78
N SER A 209 20.62 2.72 29.83
CA SER A 209 21.39 2.38 28.63
C SER A 209 20.82 1.16 27.90
N LEU A 210 20.39 0.12 28.62
CA LEU A 210 19.75 -1.07 28.04
C LEU A 210 18.43 -0.74 27.34
N VAL A 211 17.59 0.09 27.95
CA VAL A 211 16.32 0.54 27.37
C VAL A 211 16.56 1.37 26.10
N LEU A 212 17.47 2.34 26.14
CA LEU A 212 17.80 3.16 24.97
C LEU A 212 18.48 2.33 23.87
N GLU A 213 19.34 1.38 24.24
CA GLU A 213 19.97 0.49 23.26
C GLU A 213 18.95 -0.42 22.57
N THR A 214 17.97 -0.95 23.31
CA THR A 214 16.92 -1.84 22.77
C THR A 214 15.85 -1.10 21.99
N ARG A 215 15.40 0.07 22.46
CA ARG A 215 14.31 0.83 21.82
C ARG A 215 14.77 1.67 20.63
N ILE A 216 16.01 2.16 20.63
CA ILE A 216 16.50 3.12 19.63
C ILE A 216 17.70 2.55 18.86
N ALA A 217 18.80 2.25 19.55
CA ALA A 217 20.07 2.00 18.89
C ALA A 217 20.14 0.66 18.11
N ARG A 218 19.52 -0.41 18.63
CA ARG A 218 19.43 -1.72 17.94
C ARG A 218 18.52 -1.66 16.70
N PRO A 219 17.29 -1.12 16.79
CA PRO A 219 16.41 -0.93 15.64
C PRO A 219 17.04 -0.07 14.53
N LEU A 220 17.64 1.09 14.87
CA LEU A 220 18.30 1.94 13.88
C LEU A 220 19.46 1.23 13.16
N ALA A 221 20.25 0.44 13.89
CA ALA A 221 21.33 -0.35 13.27
C ALA A 221 20.80 -1.40 12.28
N ARG A 222 19.66 -2.03 12.60
CA ARG A 222 19.00 -2.99 11.69
C ARG A 222 18.43 -2.30 10.45
N LEU A 223 17.80 -1.14 10.62
CA LEU A 223 17.27 -0.34 9.52
C LEU A 223 18.35 0.14 8.57
N LEU A 224 19.50 0.59 9.10
CA LEU A 224 20.63 1.01 8.29
C LEU A 224 21.15 -0.16 7.42
N ALA A 225 21.29 -1.35 8.01
CA ALA A 225 21.72 -2.53 7.27
C ALA A 225 20.71 -2.91 6.16
N GLN A 226 19.42 -2.78 6.44
CA GLN A 226 18.37 -3.04 5.45
C GLN A 226 18.34 -2.02 4.33
N ALA A 227 18.42 -0.73 4.64
CA ALA A 227 18.52 0.35 3.66
C ALA A 227 19.74 0.16 2.75
N GLN A 228 20.88 -0.27 3.30
CA GLN A 228 22.08 -0.60 2.53
C GLN A 228 21.86 -1.79 1.58
N THR A 229 21.13 -2.82 2.01
CA THR A 229 20.81 -4.00 1.20
C THR A 229 19.88 -3.64 0.04
N VAL A 230 18.85 -2.85 0.33
CA VAL A 230 17.91 -2.32 -0.67
C VAL A 230 18.63 -1.42 -1.67
N ALA A 231 19.48 -0.51 -1.20
CA ALA A 231 20.27 0.38 -2.06
C ALA A 231 21.27 -0.38 -2.96
N SER A 232 21.70 -1.59 -2.57
CA SER A 232 22.55 -2.46 -3.42
C SER A 232 21.78 -3.30 -4.45
N GLY A 233 20.47 -3.08 -4.59
CA GLY A 233 19.62 -3.76 -5.59
C GLY A 233 19.21 -5.18 -5.20
N GLN A 234 19.24 -5.51 -3.91
CA GLN A 234 18.82 -6.83 -3.40
C GLN A 234 17.50 -6.73 -2.66
N ALA A 235 16.75 -7.83 -2.65
CA ALA A 235 15.58 -7.99 -1.80
C ALA A 235 16.00 -7.84 -0.33
N GLY A 236 15.59 -6.73 0.30
CA GLY A 236 15.83 -6.52 1.72
C GLY A 236 15.23 -7.68 2.51
N ARG A 237 16.01 -8.28 3.42
CA ARG A 237 15.47 -9.27 4.38
C ARG A 237 14.40 -8.58 5.21
N ASP A 238 13.19 -9.13 5.27
CA ASP A 238 12.13 -8.51 6.08
C ASP A 238 12.53 -8.56 7.57
N ILE A 239 12.83 -7.38 8.12
CA ILE A 239 13.17 -7.25 9.54
C ILE A 239 11.88 -6.99 10.29
N ASN A 240 11.43 -7.95 11.10
CA ASN A 240 10.25 -7.74 11.94
C ASN A 240 10.56 -6.67 13.02
N LEU A 241 9.96 -5.48 12.86
CA LEU A 241 9.96 -4.38 13.82
C LEU A 241 8.49 -4.02 14.06
N ASP A 242 7.89 -4.65 15.07
CA ASP A 242 6.50 -4.41 15.47
C ASP A 242 6.38 -3.07 16.21
N ARG A 243 6.27 -1.98 15.43
CA ARG A 243 6.17 -0.61 15.93
C ARG A 243 5.51 0.33 14.94
N VAL A 244 4.82 1.34 15.49
CA VAL A 244 4.12 2.41 14.76
C VAL A 244 4.76 3.80 14.92
N ASP A 245 5.83 3.90 15.70
CA ASP A 245 6.64 5.12 15.88
C ASP A 245 7.47 5.45 14.62
N GLU A 246 8.22 6.55 14.65
CA GLU A 246 9.01 7.05 13.50
C GLU A 246 9.99 6.01 12.97
N ILE A 247 10.55 5.17 13.85
CA ILE A 247 11.45 4.07 13.47
C ILE A 247 10.65 2.98 12.72
N GLY A 248 9.43 2.66 13.18
CA GLY A 248 8.53 1.74 12.49
C GLY A 248 8.03 2.28 11.14
N MET A 249 7.75 3.59 11.05
CA MET A 249 7.40 4.25 9.79
C MET A 249 8.57 4.26 8.81
N LEU A 250 9.79 4.53 9.30
CA LEU A 250 11.01 4.49 8.49
C LEU A 250 11.27 3.07 7.93
N LYS A 251 11.02 2.02 8.73
CA LYS A 251 11.05 0.63 8.26
C LYS A 251 10.12 0.40 7.07
N ARG A 252 8.86 0.81 7.20
CA ARG A 252 7.85 0.66 6.15
C ARG A 252 8.24 1.41 4.88
N ALA A 253 8.73 2.64 5.01
CA ALA A 253 9.20 3.42 3.87
C ALA A 253 10.39 2.77 3.15
N ILE A 254 11.37 2.23 3.89
CA ILE A 254 12.52 1.51 3.31
C ILE A 254 12.07 0.21 2.62
N ASN A 255 11.18 -0.58 3.26
CA ASN A 255 10.62 -1.80 2.67
C ASN A 255 9.86 -1.50 1.37
N GLN A 256 8.98 -0.50 1.41
CA GLN A 256 8.19 -0.10 0.25
C GLN A 256 9.11 0.37 -0.89
N SER A 257 10.12 1.18 -0.58
CA SER A 257 11.09 1.64 -1.58
C SER A 257 11.88 0.48 -2.18
N GLY A 258 12.24 -0.52 -1.38
CA GLY A 258 12.89 -1.73 -1.87
C GLY A 258 12.00 -2.61 -2.73
N LEU A 259 10.74 -2.77 -2.35
CA LEU A 259 9.75 -3.51 -3.16
C LEU A 259 9.45 -2.81 -4.48
N ASN A 260 9.32 -1.49 -4.48
CA ASN A 260 9.15 -0.69 -5.70
C ASN A 260 10.37 -0.86 -6.63
N LEU A 261 11.59 -0.83 -6.08
CA LEU A 261 12.82 -1.04 -6.85
C LEU A 261 12.90 -2.45 -7.43
N LEU A 262 12.49 -3.48 -6.67
CA LEU A 262 12.47 -4.88 -7.13
C LEU A 262 11.38 -5.16 -8.15
N ALA A 263 10.21 -4.52 -8.04
CA ALA A 263 9.16 -4.63 -9.05
C ALA A 263 9.64 -4.07 -10.39
N LEU A 264 10.29 -2.90 -10.36
CA LEU A 264 10.90 -2.28 -11.54
C LEU A 264 12.05 -3.12 -12.13
N LEU A 265 12.90 -3.72 -11.29
CA LEU A 265 13.97 -4.63 -11.75
C LEU A 265 13.40 -5.97 -12.25
N GLY A 266 12.29 -6.44 -11.67
CA GLY A 266 11.55 -7.64 -12.05
C GLY A 266 11.00 -7.57 -13.47
N ASP A 267 10.47 -6.41 -13.86
CA ASP A 267 9.98 -6.11 -15.21
C ASP A 267 11.12 -6.09 -16.24
N VAL A 268 12.32 -5.64 -15.85
CA VAL A 268 13.52 -5.68 -16.71
C VAL A 268 14.07 -7.10 -16.85
N THR A 269 14.03 -7.91 -15.78
CA THR A 269 14.47 -9.32 -15.84
C THR A 269 13.51 -10.24 -16.60
N THR A 270 12.21 -9.93 -16.63
CA THR A 270 11.25 -10.64 -17.50
C THR A 270 11.49 -10.30 -18.97
N LEU A 271 12.00 -9.10 -19.28
CA LEU A 271 12.50 -8.70 -20.60
C LEU A 271 13.82 -9.42 -21.00
N GLU A 272 14.75 -9.65 -20.06
CA GLU A 272 15.96 -10.47 -20.28
C GLU A 272 15.65 -11.97 -20.45
N GLN A 273 14.66 -12.51 -19.73
CA GLN A 273 14.24 -13.91 -19.87
C GLN A 273 13.43 -14.17 -21.16
N THR A 274 12.62 -13.20 -21.62
CA THR A 274 11.97 -13.31 -22.93
C THR A 274 12.96 -13.19 -24.08
N THR A 275 14.05 -12.44 -23.94
CA THR A 275 15.14 -12.42 -24.92
C THR A 275 15.95 -13.73 -24.93
N GLY A 276 16.22 -14.35 -23.76
CA GLY A 276 16.85 -15.67 -23.69
C GLY A 276 16.00 -16.81 -24.28
N LEU A 277 14.68 -16.77 -24.10
CA LEU A 277 13.75 -17.70 -24.75
C LEU A 277 13.70 -17.51 -26.27
N LEU A 278 13.79 -16.27 -26.76
CA LEU A 278 13.83 -15.97 -28.20
C LEU A 278 15.17 -16.35 -28.86
N GLU A 279 16.29 -16.31 -28.14
CA GLU A 279 17.58 -16.85 -28.61
C GLU A 279 17.56 -18.38 -28.71
N SER A 280 16.86 -19.10 -27.81
CA SER A 280 16.68 -20.55 -27.93
C SER A 280 15.70 -20.96 -29.05
N VAL A 281 14.77 -20.09 -29.42
CA VAL A 281 13.85 -20.33 -30.56
C VAL A 281 14.54 -20.02 -31.89
N ALA A 282 15.54 -19.14 -31.92
CA ALA A 282 16.32 -18.85 -33.11
C ALA A 282 17.32 -19.96 -33.50
N SER A 283 17.59 -20.94 -32.62
CA SER A 283 18.41 -22.12 -32.95
C SER A 283 17.64 -23.23 -33.66
N ASP A 284 16.31 -23.24 -33.62
CA ASP A 284 15.47 -24.15 -34.41
C ASP A 284 15.01 -23.44 -35.69
N GLY A 285 15.81 -23.64 -36.72
CA GLY A 285 15.82 -22.81 -37.92
C GLY A 285 14.46 -22.65 -38.60
N HIS A 286 14.07 -21.40 -38.82
CA HIS A 286 13.67 -20.88 -40.13
C HIS A 286 13.59 -19.35 -40.10
N ARG A 287 14.21 -18.73 -41.13
CA ARG A 287 14.27 -17.29 -41.50
C ARG A 287 15.18 -16.37 -40.67
N VAL A 288 16.30 -16.05 -41.31
CA VAL A 288 17.29 -15.02 -40.97
C VAL A 288 16.66 -13.62 -41.02
N VAL A 289 16.63 -12.94 -39.87
CA VAL A 289 16.62 -11.47 -39.79
C VAL A 289 18.01 -11.03 -39.31
N PRO A 290 18.65 -9.98 -39.87
CA PRO A 290 20.05 -9.67 -39.56
C PRO A 290 20.24 -9.24 -38.11
N ALA A 291 21.16 -9.90 -37.39
CA ALA A 291 21.51 -9.67 -35.98
C ALA A 291 21.91 -8.22 -35.63
N GLY A 292 22.24 -7.38 -36.61
CA GLY A 292 22.62 -5.98 -36.40
C GLY A 292 21.46 -5.03 -36.05
N GLN A 293 20.22 -5.35 -36.44
CA GLN A 293 19.05 -4.51 -36.12
C GLN A 293 18.34 -4.92 -34.82
N PHE A 294 18.44 -6.19 -34.41
CA PHE A 294 17.86 -6.65 -33.14
C PHE A 294 18.73 -6.31 -31.92
N ALA A 295 20.07 -6.29 -32.07
CA ALA A 295 20.96 -5.84 -31.00
C ALA A 295 20.74 -4.36 -30.63
N GLN A 296 20.43 -3.50 -31.61
CA GLN A 296 20.08 -2.10 -31.32
C GLN A 296 18.74 -1.99 -30.59
N SER A 297 17.72 -2.78 -30.94
CA SER A 297 16.39 -2.76 -30.31
C SER A 297 16.38 -3.36 -28.90
N ALA A 298 17.13 -4.44 -28.65
CA ALA A 298 17.29 -5.04 -27.32
C ALA A 298 18.13 -4.15 -26.39
N THR A 299 19.15 -3.48 -26.94
CA THR A 299 19.88 -2.42 -26.21
C THR A 299 18.96 -1.23 -25.95
N HIS A 300 18.08 -0.84 -26.89
CA HIS A 300 17.08 0.23 -26.70
C HIS A 300 16.02 -0.11 -25.65
N ALA A 301 15.60 -1.38 -25.55
CA ALA A 301 14.62 -1.85 -24.56
C ALA A 301 15.24 -1.96 -23.15
N ALA A 302 16.50 -2.41 -23.04
CA ALA A 302 17.27 -2.35 -21.80
C ALA A 302 17.60 -0.90 -21.38
N LEU A 303 17.82 0.00 -22.35
CA LEU A 303 17.97 1.45 -22.15
C LEU A 303 16.66 2.13 -21.70
N HIS A 304 15.49 1.68 -22.18
CA HIS A 304 14.20 2.20 -21.72
C HIS A 304 13.79 1.68 -20.33
N GLY A 305 14.10 0.42 -20.00
CA GLY A 305 13.94 -0.11 -18.64
C GLY A 305 14.84 0.60 -17.61
N THR A 306 15.99 1.10 -18.05
CA THR A 306 16.88 1.94 -17.24
C THR A 306 16.53 3.43 -17.28
N GLU A 307 15.90 3.96 -18.33
CA GLU A 307 15.29 5.32 -18.33
C GLU A 307 14.14 5.43 -17.32
N LEU A 308 13.28 4.41 -17.20
CA LEU A 308 12.23 4.37 -16.18
C LEU A 308 12.83 4.34 -14.76
N ALA A 309 13.88 3.55 -14.54
CA ALA A 309 14.62 3.53 -13.27
C ALA A 309 15.38 4.85 -12.99
N ASP A 310 15.93 5.51 -14.01
CA ASP A 310 16.56 6.83 -13.94
C ASP A 310 15.57 7.92 -13.56
N THR A 311 14.36 7.85 -14.13
CA THR A 311 13.30 8.81 -13.84
C THR A 311 12.73 8.58 -12.45
N GLU A 312 12.66 7.33 -11.97
CA GLU A 312 12.12 6.97 -10.66
C GLU A 312 13.13 7.20 -9.52
N ILE A 313 14.41 6.85 -9.68
CA ILE A 313 15.46 7.13 -8.68
C ILE A 313 15.75 8.63 -8.63
N GLY A 314 15.74 9.30 -9.79
CA GLY A 314 15.74 10.77 -9.89
C GLY A 314 14.51 11.38 -9.20
N ARG A 315 13.32 10.80 -9.37
CA ARG A 315 12.09 11.19 -8.65
C ARG A 315 12.13 10.84 -7.17
N ILE A 316 12.84 9.81 -6.72
CA ILE A 316 12.97 9.42 -5.30
C ILE A 316 13.95 10.36 -4.59
N VAL A 317 15.09 10.67 -5.20
CA VAL A 317 16.05 11.64 -4.66
C VAL A 317 15.48 13.07 -4.75
N GLN A 318 14.77 13.41 -5.83
CA GLN A 318 13.95 14.62 -5.89
C GLN A 318 12.79 14.56 -4.92
N ALA A 319 12.14 13.43 -4.62
CA ALA A 319 11.05 13.36 -3.66
C ALA A 319 11.56 13.47 -2.23
N ILE A 320 12.80 13.04 -1.95
CA ILE A 320 13.48 13.23 -0.67
C ILE A 320 14.00 14.68 -0.54
N LYS A 321 14.55 15.27 -1.61
CA LYS A 321 14.96 16.68 -1.64
C LYS A 321 13.79 17.64 -1.70
N ARG A 322 12.73 17.33 -2.45
CA ARG A 322 11.42 18.00 -2.42
C ARG A 322 10.75 17.70 -1.09
N MET A 323 10.89 16.54 -0.46
CA MET A 323 10.45 16.41 0.93
C MET A 323 11.24 17.34 1.84
N GLU A 324 12.58 17.36 1.84
CA GLU A 324 13.34 18.28 2.71
C GLU A 324 13.17 19.77 2.36
N HIS A 325 13.02 20.12 1.09
CA HIS A 325 12.83 21.48 0.59
C HIS A 325 11.35 21.92 0.69
N ASP A 326 10.38 21.11 0.27
CA ASP A 326 8.93 21.36 0.46
C ASP A 326 8.54 21.30 1.95
N LEU A 327 9.29 20.59 2.80
CA LEU A 327 9.15 20.67 4.26
C LEU A 327 9.72 21.97 4.83
N LYS A 328 10.50 22.78 4.08
CA LYS A 328 11.19 23.99 4.58
C LYS A 328 10.94 25.28 3.77
N VAL A 329 10.39 25.21 2.57
CA VAL A 329 10.13 26.31 1.63
C VAL A 329 8.68 26.24 1.18
N GLU A 330 8.05 27.41 1.09
CA GLU A 330 6.67 27.53 0.65
C GLU A 330 6.62 27.55 -0.89
N LYS A 331 5.78 26.70 -1.46
CA LYS A 331 5.80 26.33 -2.88
C LYS A 331 5.47 27.48 -3.83
N LEU A 332 4.59 28.39 -3.41
CA LEU A 332 4.15 29.48 -4.26
C LEU A 332 5.17 30.62 -4.29
N THR A 333 5.53 31.12 -3.10
CA THR A 333 6.33 32.36 -2.97
C THR A 333 7.83 32.13 -2.99
N GLY A 334 8.26 30.87 -2.84
CA GLY A 334 9.66 30.48 -2.75
C GLY A 334 10.36 30.95 -1.48
N VAL A 335 9.67 31.63 -0.54
CA VAL A 335 10.19 31.98 0.80
C VAL A 335 10.15 30.78 1.74
N HIS A 336 10.77 30.86 2.92
CA HIS A 336 10.76 29.74 3.86
C HIS A 336 9.35 29.45 4.37
N ASN A 337 9.08 28.26 4.89
CA ASN A 337 7.78 27.94 5.51
C ASN A 337 7.86 28.01 7.04
N ARG A 338 6.70 27.88 7.70
CA ARG A 338 6.60 27.90 9.17
C ARG A 338 7.51 26.88 9.87
N THR A 339 7.71 25.70 9.29
CA THR A 339 8.55 24.63 9.86
C THR A 339 10.02 25.05 9.91
N PHE A 340 10.54 25.64 8.82
CA PHE A 340 11.90 26.17 8.79
C PHE A 340 12.09 27.32 9.78
N LEU A 341 11.13 28.24 9.88
CA LEU A 341 11.15 29.33 10.86
C LEU A 341 11.29 28.79 12.30
N ALA A 342 10.53 27.74 12.65
CA ALA A 342 10.60 27.10 13.96
C ALA A 342 11.95 26.42 14.24
N GLU A 343 12.50 25.70 13.26
CA GLU A 343 13.81 25.07 13.39
C GLU A 343 14.93 26.11 13.54
N HIS A 344 14.90 27.16 12.72
CA HIS A 344 15.90 28.22 12.73
C HIS A 344 15.86 29.04 14.03
N PHE A 345 14.66 29.39 14.51
CA PHE A 345 14.48 30.05 15.79
C PHE A 345 15.01 29.20 16.95
N ARG A 346 14.79 27.89 16.95
CA ARG A 346 15.31 26.99 18.00
C ARG A 346 16.83 27.01 18.08
N VAL A 347 17.51 27.02 16.93
CA VAL A 347 18.98 27.11 16.86
C VAL A 347 19.46 28.48 17.36
N LEU A 348 18.78 29.55 16.97
CA LEU A 348 19.09 30.91 17.41
C LEU A 348 18.89 31.07 18.93
N GLN A 349 17.75 30.61 19.46
CA GLN A 349 17.42 30.61 20.87
C GLN A 349 18.51 29.93 21.71
N GLN A 350 18.97 28.74 21.30
CA GLN A 350 20.06 28.04 21.98
C GLN A 350 21.36 28.84 22.02
N LYS A 351 21.72 29.53 20.92
CA LYS A 351 22.93 30.36 20.85
C LYS A 351 22.84 31.59 21.76
N VAL A 352 21.69 32.27 21.78
CA VAL A 352 21.48 33.50 22.55
C VAL A 352 21.37 33.20 24.04
N LEU A 353 20.63 32.15 24.42
CA LEU A 353 20.48 31.78 25.84
C LEU A 353 21.79 31.31 26.47
N ALA A 354 22.74 30.82 25.66
CA ALA A 354 24.08 30.45 26.10
C ALA A 354 24.99 31.67 26.41
N LEU A 355 24.60 32.89 26.03
CA LEU A 355 25.36 34.11 26.31
C LEU A 355 24.90 34.80 27.62
N PRO A 356 25.81 35.50 28.34
CA PRO A 356 25.46 36.31 29.51
C PRO A 356 24.42 37.39 29.16
N ALA A 357 23.46 37.67 30.05
CA ALA A 357 22.33 38.56 29.76
C ALA A 357 22.70 39.96 29.23
N ARG A 358 23.87 40.50 29.61
CA ARG A 358 24.37 41.81 29.14
C ARG A 358 24.99 41.79 27.73
N GLU A 359 25.29 40.61 27.20
CA GLU A 359 25.93 40.39 25.90
C GLU A 359 24.99 39.71 24.88
N ARG A 360 23.72 39.48 25.27
CA ARG A 360 22.75 38.83 24.39
C ARG A 360 22.40 39.76 23.24
N PRO A 361 22.60 39.34 21.97
CA PRO A 361 22.09 40.09 20.84
C PRO A 361 20.56 40.12 20.90
N VAL A 362 19.99 41.26 20.52
CA VAL A 362 18.55 41.46 20.46
C VAL A 362 18.06 40.92 19.12
N HIS A 363 17.07 40.05 19.12
CA HIS A 363 16.41 39.55 17.91
C HIS A 363 14.94 39.96 17.93
N ALA A 364 14.27 39.91 16.78
CA ALA A 364 12.85 40.23 16.75
C ALA A 364 12.12 39.38 15.72
N LEU A 365 10.88 39.04 16.04
CA LEU A 365 9.94 38.43 15.11
C LEU A 365 8.95 39.51 14.66
N VAL A 366 8.85 39.72 13.36
CA VAL A 366 7.88 40.60 12.72
C VAL A 366 6.81 39.72 12.06
N PHE A 367 5.55 39.94 12.38
CA PHE A 367 4.39 39.26 11.82
C PHE A 367 3.63 40.23 10.91
N ILE A 368 3.28 39.78 9.71
CA ILE A 368 2.79 40.60 8.61
C ILE A 368 1.55 39.92 8.04
N ASP A 369 0.48 40.69 7.86
CA ASP A 369 -0.76 40.26 7.21
C ASP A 369 -1.10 41.25 6.10
N LEU A 370 -1.41 40.75 4.89
CA LEU A 370 -1.71 41.61 3.75
C LEU A 370 -3.15 42.14 3.82
N ASP A 371 -3.29 43.46 3.78
CA ASP A 371 -4.59 44.11 3.87
C ASP A 371 -5.39 43.88 2.59
N ARG A 372 -6.61 43.34 2.73
CA ARG A 372 -7.56 43.10 1.62
C ARG A 372 -7.01 42.20 0.51
N PHE A 373 -6.03 41.35 0.78
CA PHE A 373 -5.50 40.40 -0.22
C PHE A 373 -6.58 39.51 -0.83
N LYS A 374 -7.59 39.13 -0.04
CA LYS A 374 -8.78 38.43 -0.55
C LYS A 374 -9.50 39.18 -1.68
N PHE A 375 -9.59 40.51 -1.64
CA PHE A 375 -10.21 41.29 -2.71
C PHE A 375 -9.42 41.20 -4.02
N ILE A 376 -8.10 41.05 -3.96
CA ILE A 376 -7.25 40.88 -5.15
C ILE A 376 -7.55 39.54 -5.79
N ASN A 377 -7.56 38.46 -5.01
CA ASN A 377 -7.97 37.14 -5.51
C ASN A 377 -9.39 37.16 -6.09
N ASP A 378 -10.32 37.83 -5.42
CA ASP A 378 -11.72 37.86 -5.83
C ASP A 378 -11.93 38.67 -7.12
N VAL A 379 -11.16 39.75 -7.35
CA VAL A 379 -11.36 40.68 -8.49
C VAL A 379 -10.48 40.38 -9.70
N LEU A 380 -9.24 39.96 -9.47
CA LEU A 380 -8.21 39.73 -10.49
C LEU A 380 -7.90 38.23 -10.67
N GLY A 381 -8.57 37.38 -9.90
CA GLY A 381 -8.38 35.93 -9.93
C GLY A 381 -7.22 35.46 -9.04
N HIS A 382 -7.25 34.16 -8.77
CA HIS A 382 -6.25 33.49 -7.95
C HIS A 382 -4.85 33.56 -8.56
N ASP A 383 -4.72 33.54 -9.88
CA ASP A 383 -3.42 33.67 -10.55
C ASP A 383 -2.78 35.05 -10.29
N ALA A 384 -3.57 36.12 -10.34
CA ALA A 384 -3.10 37.47 -10.00
C ALA A 384 -2.77 37.62 -8.51
N GLY A 385 -3.55 37.00 -7.63
CA GLY A 385 -3.20 36.96 -6.20
C GLY A 385 -1.96 36.14 -5.91
N ASP A 386 -1.73 35.06 -6.64
CA ASP A 386 -0.52 34.25 -6.59
C ASP A 386 0.70 35.05 -7.06
N GLU A 387 0.58 35.80 -8.16
CA GLU A 387 1.60 36.76 -8.63
C GLU A 387 1.89 37.86 -7.59
N VAL A 388 0.86 38.34 -6.90
CA VAL A 388 1.01 39.28 -5.78
C VAL A 388 1.77 38.64 -4.63
N LEU A 389 1.44 37.42 -4.21
CA LEU A 389 2.16 36.72 -3.13
C LEU A 389 3.62 36.46 -3.48
N VAL A 390 3.90 36.08 -4.73
CA VAL A 390 5.26 35.93 -5.26
C VAL A 390 6.02 37.25 -5.19
N SER A 391 5.39 38.34 -5.66
CA SER A 391 5.97 39.69 -5.62
C SER A 391 6.22 40.19 -4.20
N ILE A 392 5.30 39.93 -3.27
CA ILE A 392 5.44 40.27 -1.85
C ILE A 392 6.59 39.47 -1.23
N GLY A 393 6.67 38.16 -1.47
CA GLY A 393 7.76 37.32 -0.98
C GLY A 393 9.13 37.79 -1.47
N ALA A 394 9.24 38.15 -2.75
CA ALA A 394 10.45 38.72 -3.34
C ALA A 394 10.81 40.09 -2.74
N ARG A 395 9.82 40.98 -2.56
CA ARG A 395 10.02 42.29 -1.93
C ARG A 395 10.50 42.18 -0.50
N LEU A 396 9.89 41.30 0.30
CA LEU A 396 10.32 41.04 1.68
C LEU A 396 11.78 40.60 1.72
N ARG A 397 12.16 39.62 0.91
CA ARG A 397 13.56 39.15 0.81
C ARG A 397 14.54 40.25 0.41
N SER A 398 14.16 41.14 -0.50
CA SER A 398 15.02 42.26 -0.94
C SER A 398 15.11 43.40 0.08
N THR A 399 14.13 43.51 0.98
CA THR A 399 14.03 44.61 1.94
C THR A 399 14.86 44.37 3.20
N VAL A 400 14.98 43.10 3.59
CA VAL A 400 15.67 42.64 4.80
C VAL A 400 17.07 42.12 4.48
N ARG A 401 17.91 41.87 5.49
CA ARG A 401 19.29 41.40 5.29
C ARG A 401 19.29 39.92 4.94
N MET A 402 20.38 39.46 4.32
CA MET A 402 20.59 38.04 4.06
C MET A 402 20.65 37.15 5.32
N THR A 403 20.95 37.75 6.48
CA THR A 403 20.93 37.06 7.78
C THR A 403 19.53 36.94 8.37
N ASP A 404 18.56 37.71 7.87
CA ASP A 404 17.18 37.68 8.34
C ASP A 404 16.40 36.56 7.63
N VAL A 405 15.48 35.91 8.33
CA VAL A 405 14.68 34.81 7.77
C VAL A 405 13.30 35.30 7.41
N VAL A 406 12.96 35.27 6.12
CA VAL A 406 11.59 35.52 5.62
C VAL A 406 10.88 34.19 5.43
N ALA A 407 9.73 34.03 6.07
CA ALA A 407 8.88 32.86 5.93
C ALA A 407 7.42 33.23 5.68
N ARG A 408 6.70 32.42 4.90
CA ARG A 408 5.23 32.51 4.80
C ARG A 408 4.63 31.61 5.87
N TYR A 409 3.81 32.21 6.73
CA TYR A 409 3.25 31.53 7.90
C TYR A 409 1.97 30.75 7.54
N GLY A 410 1.21 31.27 6.57
CA GLY A 410 0.05 30.62 5.95
C GLY A 410 -0.85 31.66 5.27
N GLY A 411 -1.58 31.31 4.20
CA GLY A 411 -2.48 32.25 3.53
C GLY A 411 -1.78 33.54 3.09
N ASP A 412 -2.29 34.69 3.50
CA ASP A 412 -1.73 36.02 3.26
C ASP A 412 -0.80 36.53 4.38
N GLU A 413 -0.36 35.63 5.27
CA GLU A 413 0.47 35.94 6.43
C GLU A 413 1.95 35.59 6.20
N PHE A 414 2.84 36.52 6.55
CA PHE A 414 4.30 36.38 6.50
C PHE A 414 4.95 36.69 7.84
N CYS A 415 6.08 36.04 8.10
CA CYS A 415 6.94 36.28 9.25
C CYS A 415 8.34 36.67 8.78
N VAL A 416 8.96 37.61 9.48
CA VAL A 416 10.38 37.93 9.34
C VAL A 416 11.06 37.81 10.70
N LEU A 417 12.04 36.90 10.81
CA LEU A 417 12.93 36.82 11.96
C LEU A 417 14.17 37.67 11.70
N LEU A 418 14.30 38.77 12.43
CA LEU A 418 15.42 39.71 12.33
C LEU A 418 16.59 39.24 13.20
N ASP A 419 17.73 39.02 12.57
CA ASP A 419 18.95 38.57 13.24
C ASP A 419 19.76 39.77 13.73
N ASN A 420 19.93 39.88 15.05
CA ASN A 420 20.72 40.90 15.73
C ASN A 420 20.39 42.35 15.32
N VAL A 421 19.27 42.87 15.82
CA VAL A 421 18.80 44.25 15.57
C VAL A 421 19.56 45.32 16.36
N GLY A 422 20.49 44.91 17.23
CA GLY A 422 21.27 45.78 18.11
C GLY A 422 20.46 46.32 19.28
N VAL A 423 19.51 47.22 19.01
CA VAL A 423 18.62 47.84 20.02
C VAL A 423 17.16 47.61 19.62
N ALA A 424 16.31 47.28 20.59
CA ALA A 424 14.89 46.95 20.38
C ALA A 424 14.09 48.04 19.62
N SER A 425 14.47 49.32 19.74
CA SER A 425 13.84 50.43 19.01
C SER A 425 13.99 50.33 17.49
N ASN A 426 15.07 49.68 17.00
CA ASN A 426 15.33 49.51 15.57
C ASN A 426 14.32 48.59 14.88
N VAL A 427 13.62 47.73 15.64
CA VAL A 427 12.60 46.82 15.08
C VAL A 427 11.47 47.62 14.44
N SER A 428 11.05 48.72 15.06
CA SER A 428 10.00 49.60 14.51
C SER A 428 10.43 50.25 13.19
N VAL A 429 11.71 50.60 13.05
CA VAL A 429 12.26 51.19 11.82
C VAL A 429 12.30 50.17 10.69
N VAL A 430 12.68 48.92 10.99
CA VAL A 430 12.67 47.83 10.01
C VAL A 430 11.24 47.45 9.62
N ALA A 431 10.31 47.39 10.58
CA ALA A 431 8.89 47.16 10.32
C ALA A 431 8.29 48.23 9.40
N GLU A 432 8.62 49.51 9.62
CA GLU A 432 8.15 50.61 8.76
C GLU A 432 8.78 50.57 7.37
N LYS A 433 10.06 50.21 7.27
CA LYS A 433 10.74 49.97 5.99
C LYS A 433 10.06 48.84 5.19
N ILE A 434 9.70 47.75 5.87
CA ILE A 434 8.95 46.64 5.28
C ILE A 434 7.59 47.13 4.79
N ARG A 435 6.83 47.86 5.62
CA ARG A 435 5.52 48.41 5.25
C ARG A 435 5.58 49.24 3.96
N LEU A 436 6.51 50.20 3.90
CA LEU A 436 6.68 51.07 2.74
C LEU A 436 7.10 50.33 1.46
N ALA A 437 7.86 49.24 1.61
CA ALA A 437 8.26 48.39 0.48
C ALA A 437 7.09 47.54 -0.05
N LEU A 438 6.22 47.06 0.84
CA LEU A 438 5.03 46.28 0.44
C LEU A 438 3.97 47.16 -0.23
N GLU A 439 3.82 48.41 0.19
CA GLU A 439 2.84 49.36 -0.33
C GLU A 439 3.20 49.95 -1.72
N GLN A 440 4.33 49.59 -2.32
CA GLN A 440 4.62 49.99 -3.71
C GLN A 440 3.66 49.29 -4.69
N PRO A 441 3.28 49.91 -5.82
CA PRO A 441 2.47 49.23 -6.85
C PRO A 441 3.16 47.99 -7.39
N ILE A 442 2.45 46.87 -7.52
CA ILE A 442 2.89 45.61 -8.14
C ILE A 442 2.34 45.60 -9.57
N GLU A 443 3.22 45.53 -10.57
CA GLU A 443 2.82 45.42 -11.96
C GLU A 443 2.38 43.97 -12.24
N LEU A 444 1.08 43.79 -12.49
CA LEU A 444 0.49 42.52 -12.94
C LEU A 444 0.12 42.63 -14.42
N ALA A 445 -0.14 41.50 -15.08
CA ALA A 445 -0.58 41.48 -16.48
C ALA A 445 -1.84 42.33 -16.75
N GLU A 446 -2.67 42.52 -15.73
CA GLU A 446 -3.96 43.20 -15.78
C GLU A 446 -3.90 44.68 -15.34
N GLY A 447 -2.73 45.14 -14.87
CA GLY A 447 -2.47 46.52 -14.43
C GLY A 447 -1.80 46.61 -13.04
N PRO A 448 -1.38 47.82 -12.62
CA PRO A 448 -0.71 48.01 -11.34
C PRO A 448 -1.67 47.86 -10.15
N VAL A 449 -1.32 46.98 -9.20
CA VAL A 449 -2.09 46.71 -7.99
C VAL A 449 -1.30 47.13 -6.76
N GLN A 450 -1.94 47.88 -5.86
CA GLN A 450 -1.35 48.30 -4.60
C GLN A 450 -1.92 47.49 -3.44
N VAL A 451 -1.04 46.92 -2.61
CA VAL A 451 -1.42 46.07 -1.47
C VAL A 451 -0.92 46.69 -0.18
N GLY A 452 -1.83 46.88 0.78
CA GLY A 452 -1.46 47.31 2.13
C GLY A 452 -0.95 46.14 2.97
N ALA A 453 -0.29 46.42 4.09
CA ALA A 453 0.06 45.41 5.07
C ALA A 453 -0.13 45.93 6.49
N SER A 454 -0.66 45.07 7.36
CA SER A 454 -0.72 45.25 8.81
C SER A 454 0.45 44.48 9.45
N ILE A 455 1.26 45.18 10.25
CA ILE A 455 2.51 44.64 10.80
C ILE A 455 2.53 44.75 12.32
N GLY A 456 2.87 43.64 12.99
CA GLY A 456 3.16 43.58 14.42
C GLY A 456 4.52 42.93 14.68
N TRP A 457 5.11 43.16 15.85
CA TRP A 457 6.40 42.57 16.19
C TRP A 457 6.54 42.26 17.68
N ALA A 458 7.42 41.31 17.98
CA ALA A 458 7.82 40.90 19.32
C ALA A 458 9.36 40.76 19.38
N VAL A 459 9.97 41.17 20.48
CA VAL A 459 11.42 41.20 20.68
C VAL A 459 11.87 39.99 21.50
N PHE A 460 12.85 39.24 21.02
CA PHE A 460 13.46 38.13 21.75
C PHE A 460 14.75 38.60 22.44
N PRO A 461 14.94 38.32 23.75
CA PRO A 461 14.12 37.47 24.64
C PRO A 461 13.02 38.17 25.46
N ASP A 462 12.87 39.49 25.37
CA ASP A 462 12.02 40.28 26.29
C ASP A 462 10.51 39.98 26.19
N ASP A 463 10.03 39.68 24.98
CA ASP A 463 8.63 39.40 24.69
C ASP A 463 8.26 37.91 24.76
N GLY A 464 9.22 37.03 25.02
CA GLY A 464 8.97 35.59 25.08
C GLY A 464 10.27 34.83 24.85
N ASP A 465 10.36 33.65 25.44
CA ASP A 465 11.50 32.76 25.31
C ASP A 465 11.31 31.70 24.21
N ASP A 466 10.09 31.36 23.82
CA ASP A 466 9.76 30.45 22.71
C ASP A 466 9.09 31.15 21.50
N LEU A 467 9.11 30.48 20.34
CA LEU A 467 8.59 31.04 19.09
C LEU A 467 7.07 31.25 19.13
N ASP A 468 6.31 30.34 19.72
CA ASP A 468 4.84 30.42 19.74
C ASP A 468 4.38 31.64 20.56
N MET A 469 5.08 31.93 21.67
CA MET A 469 4.84 33.12 22.49
C MET A 469 5.16 34.42 21.73
N LEU A 470 6.28 34.46 20.99
CA LEU A 470 6.66 35.61 20.17
C LEU A 470 5.68 35.82 19.00
N VAL A 471 5.29 34.76 18.29
CA VAL A 471 4.25 34.81 17.24
C VAL A 471 2.97 35.37 17.83
N LYS A 472 2.50 34.83 18.95
CA LYS A 472 1.25 35.27 19.59
C LYS A 472 1.28 36.75 19.98
N ARG A 473 2.39 37.27 20.51
CA ARG A 473 2.50 38.69 20.85
C ARG A 473 2.61 39.58 19.62
N ALA A 474 3.35 39.14 18.60
CA ALA A 474 3.45 39.86 17.34
C ALA A 474 2.08 39.91 16.62
N ASP A 475 1.32 38.82 16.62
CA ASP A 475 -0.04 38.73 16.09
C ASP A 475 -1.02 39.63 16.86
N LEU A 476 -1.01 39.60 18.20
CA LEU A 476 -1.84 40.50 19.01
C LEU A 476 -1.57 41.98 18.69
N ARG A 477 -0.29 42.36 18.53
CA ARG A 477 0.10 43.72 18.14
C ARG A 477 -0.32 44.05 16.70
N MET A 478 -0.22 43.10 15.78
CA MET A 478 -0.72 43.26 14.41
C MET A 478 -2.24 43.43 14.38
N LEU A 479 -2.98 42.63 15.16
CA LEU A 479 -4.43 42.73 15.29
C LEU A 479 -4.88 44.07 15.88
N GLU A 480 -4.12 44.64 16.81
CA GLU A 480 -4.35 46.01 17.30
C GLU A 480 -4.17 47.05 16.19
N VAL A 481 -3.11 46.92 15.37
CA VAL A 481 -2.90 47.77 14.18
C VAL A 481 -4.04 47.58 13.18
N LYS A 482 -4.42 46.33 12.86
CA LYS A 482 -5.51 46.00 11.92
C LYS A 482 -6.88 46.49 12.43
N ARG A 483 -7.11 46.44 13.76
CA ARG A 483 -8.31 46.99 14.41
C ARG A 483 -8.33 48.51 14.41
N SER A 484 -7.20 49.17 14.69
CA SER A 484 -7.10 50.63 14.64
C SER A 484 -7.26 51.16 13.21
N ARG A 485 -6.75 50.46 12.19
CA ARG A 485 -6.93 50.79 10.77
C ARG A 485 -8.34 50.48 10.24
N LYS A 486 -8.93 49.33 10.64
CA LYS A 486 -10.37 49.05 10.42
C LYS A 486 -11.26 50.02 11.19
N ALA A 487 -10.80 50.53 12.33
CA ALA A 487 -11.49 51.54 13.11
C ALA A 487 -11.34 52.92 12.45
N GLU A 488 -10.19 53.34 11.93
CA GLU A 488 -10.03 54.58 11.13
C GLU A 488 -10.86 54.51 9.83
N LEU A 489 -10.81 53.40 9.10
CA LEU A 489 -11.63 53.15 7.90
C LEU A 489 -13.13 52.91 8.19
N ARG A 490 -13.51 52.60 9.45
CA ARG A 490 -14.91 52.65 9.94
C ARG A 490 -15.25 53.97 10.63
N LEU A 491 -14.29 54.77 11.07
CA LEU A 491 -14.53 56.04 11.75
C LEU A 491 -14.82 57.13 10.71
N ASP A 492 -14.34 56.95 9.47
CA ASP A 492 -14.84 57.69 8.30
C ASP A 492 -16.12 57.09 7.68
N ALA A 493 -16.55 55.90 8.12
CA ALA A 493 -17.80 55.26 7.68
C ALA A 493 -18.40 54.38 8.79
N ILE A 494 -19.09 55.05 9.73
CA ILE A 494 -19.95 54.48 10.80
C ILE A 494 -19.18 53.91 12.01
N GLY A 495 -19.29 54.65 13.12
CA GLY A 495 -18.59 54.46 14.39
C GLY A 495 -18.64 53.06 15.03
N SER A 496 -17.64 52.82 15.88
CA SER A 496 -17.40 51.56 16.60
C SER A 496 -18.57 51.11 17.49
N PRO A 497 -18.92 49.80 17.54
CA PRO A 497 -19.83 49.28 18.53
C PRO A 497 -19.06 48.76 19.77
N LYS A 498 -19.41 49.30 20.94
CA LYS A 498 -19.05 48.75 22.25
C LYS A 498 -20.15 47.87 22.87
N ASP A 499 -21.25 47.66 22.17
CA ASP A 499 -22.34 46.77 22.58
C ASP A 499 -22.83 46.04 21.32
N GLU A 500 -22.71 44.71 21.25
CA GLU A 500 -23.32 43.95 20.15
C GLU A 500 -24.82 43.76 20.42
N PRO A 501 -25.74 44.30 19.59
CA PRO A 501 -27.13 43.91 19.68
C PRO A 501 -27.34 42.55 18.99
N GLU A 502 -28.05 41.63 19.65
CA GLU A 502 -28.42 40.29 19.17
C GLU A 502 -28.97 40.33 17.74
N LEU A 503 -28.61 39.41 16.84
CA LEU A 503 -29.13 39.34 15.44
C LEU A 503 -30.53 38.72 15.31
N TYR A 504 -31.00 38.15 16.40
CA TYR A 504 -32.23 37.38 16.51
C TYR A 504 -32.93 37.85 17.79
N GLY A 505 -34.26 37.80 17.81
CA GLY A 505 -35.04 38.20 18.97
C GLY A 505 -35.89 39.46 18.75
N PRO A 506 -36.64 39.86 19.79
CA PRO A 506 -37.78 40.78 19.66
C PRO A 506 -37.38 42.22 19.29
N ALA A 507 -36.11 42.59 19.50
CA ALA A 507 -35.60 43.94 19.21
C ALA A 507 -35.76 44.37 17.74
N TRP A 508 -35.85 43.40 16.82
CA TRP A 508 -35.96 43.66 15.38
C TRP A 508 -37.33 43.35 14.79
N THR A 509 -38.28 42.83 15.59
CA THR A 509 -39.57 42.34 15.10
C THR A 509 -40.29 43.39 14.27
N ALA A 510 -40.42 44.62 14.76
CA ALA A 510 -41.10 45.69 14.04
C ALA A 510 -40.40 46.04 12.70
N ALA A 511 -39.07 46.11 12.67
CA ALA A 511 -38.31 46.47 11.47
C ALA A 511 -38.34 45.35 10.41
N LEU A 512 -38.19 44.10 10.84
CA LEU A 512 -38.21 42.91 9.98
C LEU A 512 -39.62 42.61 9.45
N SER A 513 -40.66 42.74 10.27
CA SER A 513 -42.05 42.62 9.83
C SER A 513 -42.42 43.69 8.80
N ALA A 514 -42.04 44.95 9.02
CA ALA A 514 -42.29 46.03 8.07
C ALA A 514 -41.58 45.79 6.73
N MET A 515 -40.34 45.31 6.74
CA MET A 515 -39.61 44.95 5.52
C MET A 515 -40.24 43.75 4.80
N THR A 516 -40.67 42.71 5.54
CA THR A 516 -41.31 41.51 4.96
C THR A 516 -42.61 41.86 4.24
N VAL A 517 -43.48 42.68 4.85
CA VAL A 517 -44.73 43.13 4.23
C VAL A 517 -44.45 44.00 2.99
N ALA A 518 -43.47 44.89 3.06
CA ALA A 518 -43.11 45.75 1.94
C ALA A 518 -42.49 44.98 0.77
N LEU A 519 -41.76 43.89 1.04
CA LEU A 519 -41.11 43.05 0.03
C LEU A 519 -42.11 42.13 -0.70
N GLN A 520 -43.21 41.76 -0.06
CA GLN A 520 -44.13 40.71 -0.52
C GLN A 520 -44.70 40.91 -1.95
N PRO A 521 -45.11 42.11 -2.39
CA PRO A 521 -45.58 42.34 -3.76
C PRO A 521 -44.48 42.19 -4.82
N TYR A 522 -43.21 42.30 -4.43
CA TYR A 522 -42.06 42.35 -5.33
C TYR A 522 -41.22 41.06 -5.35
N LEU A 523 -41.58 40.04 -4.56
CA LEU A 523 -40.79 38.80 -4.45
C LEU A 523 -40.50 38.15 -5.81
N GLY A 524 -41.49 38.08 -6.70
CA GLY A 524 -41.31 37.55 -8.05
C GLY A 524 -40.28 38.35 -8.86
N SER A 525 -40.42 39.68 -8.87
CA SER A 525 -39.51 40.58 -9.60
C SER A 525 -38.09 40.60 -9.01
N VAL A 526 -37.94 40.49 -7.70
CA VAL A 526 -36.63 40.36 -7.04
C VAL A 526 -35.95 39.06 -7.48
N VAL A 527 -36.68 37.96 -7.53
CA VAL A 527 -36.16 36.67 -7.99
C VAL A 527 -35.80 36.71 -9.47
N ASP A 528 -36.59 37.37 -10.32
CA ASP A 528 -36.24 37.57 -11.73
C ASP A 528 -34.90 38.30 -11.90
N VAL A 529 -34.75 39.46 -11.24
CA VAL A 529 -33.50 40.23 -11.27
C VAL A 529 -32.32 39.42 -10.70
N PHE A 530 -32.58 38.61 -9.66
CA PHE A 530 -31.56 37.74 -9.09
C PHE A 530 -31.11 36.66 -10.08
N PHE A 531 -32.04 35.94 -10.73
CA PHE A 531 -31.71 34.90 -11.70
C PHE A 531 -31.08 35.45 -13.00
N GLU A 532 -31.52 36.62 -13.48
CA GLU A 532 -30.90 37.31 -14.62
C GLU A 532 -29.40 37.55 -14.39
N ARG A 533 -29.03 37.92 -13.15
CA ARG A 533 -27.64 38.13 -12.75
C ARG A 533 -26.92 36.82 -12.43
N LEU A 534 -27.62 35.86 -11.82
CA LEU A 534 -27.06 34.57 -11.43
C LEU A 534 -26.60 33.76 -12.65
N ILE A 535 -27.34 33.81 -13.76
CA ILE A 535 -26.97 33.16 -15.03
C ILE A 535 -25.73 33.80 -15.69
N GLN A 536 -25.30 34.99 -15.26
CA GLN A 536 -24.04 35.58 -15.74
C GLN A 536 -22.80 34.96 -15.08
N LEU A 537 -22.97 34.20 -13.99
CA LEU A 537 -21.89 33.47 -13.34
C LEU A 537 -21.73 32.10 -14.00
N ALA A 538 -20.55 31.82 -14.55
CA ALA A 538 -20.28 30.62 -15.34
C ALA A 538 -20.63 29.32 -14.60
N GLY A 539 -20.31 29.21 -13.30
CA GLY A 539 -20.64 28.00 -12.53
C GLY A 539 -22.14 27.85 -12.27
N SER A 540 -22.86 28.94 -11.99
CA SER A 540 -24.31 28.90 -11.78
C SER A 540 -25.11 28.68 -13.07
N GLU A 541 -24.65 29.24 -14.19
CA GLU A 541 -25.21 29.00 -15.53
C GLU A 541 -25.18 27.52 -15.88
N SER A 542 -24.03 26.87 -15.68
CA SER A 542 -23.84 25.45 -15.99
C SER A 542 -24.83 24.53 -15.26
N VAL A 543 -25.14 24.85 -13.99
CA VAL A 543 -26.12 24.08 -13.19
C VAL A 543 -27.54 24.38 -13.66
N ILE A 544 -27.91 25.67 -13.81
CA ILE A 544 -29.27 26.08 -14.17
C ILE A 544 -29.67 25.59 -15.57
N ALA A 545 -28.73 25.58 -16.52
CA ALA A 545 -28.94 25.09 -17.88
C ALA A 545 -29.33 23.61 -17.93
N THR A 546 -28.87 22.82 -16.95
CA THR A 546 -29.15 21.37 -16.88
C THR A 546 -30.49 21.03 -16.23
N LEU A 547 -31.19 21.99 -15.63
CA LEU A 547 -32.46 21.75 -14.94
C LEU A 547 -33.62 21.63 -15.93
N SER A 548 -34.58 20.76 -15.64
CA SER A 548 -35.88 20.76 -16.32
C SER A 548 -36.73 21.98 -15.91
N GLU A 549 -37.78 22.28 -16.67
CA GLU A 549 -38.66 23.41 -16.37
C GLU A 549 -39.31 23.32 -14.96
N PRO A 550 -39.84 22.16 -14.52
CA PRO A 550 -40.34 22.00 -13.15
C PRO A 550 -39.25 22.21 -12.08
N GLU A 551 -38.02 21.78 -12.34
CA GLU A 551 -36.89 21.94 -11.41
C GLU A 551 -36.45 23.41 -11.29
N ARG A 552 -36.41 24.15 -12.41
CA ARG A 552 -36.17 25.61 -12.39
C ARG A 552 -37.23 26.34 -11.59
N GLN A 553 -38.50 26.02 -11.80
CA GLN A 553 -39.59 26.66 -11.07
C GLN A 553 -39.56 26.32 -9.57
N HIS A 554 -39.16 25.09 -9.23
CA HIS A 554 -38.94 24.71 -7.84
C HIS A 554 -37.80 25.53 -7.21
N LEU A 555 -36.66 25.65 -7.89
CA LEU A 555 -35.52 26.44 -7.39
C LEU A 555 -35.91 27.91 -7.17
N ARG A 556 -36.65 28.52 -8.11
CA ARG A 556 -37.18 29.89 -7.95
C ARG A 556 -38.08 30.02 -6.73
N THR A 557 -38.93 29.02 -6.49
CA THR A 557 -39.78 28.98 -5.29
C THR A 557 -38.94 28.89 -4.00
N GLN A 558 -37.85 28.13 -4.00
CA GLN A 558 -36.94 28.04 -2.84
C GLN A 558 -36.25 29.38 -2.53
N VAL A 559 -35.84 30.14 -3.55
CA VAL A 559 -35.26 31.49 -3.35
C VAL A 559 -36.28 32.46 -2.75
N VAL A 560 -37.55 32.40 -3.18
CA VAL A 560 -38.64 33.19 -2.54
C VAL A 560 -38.76 32.83 -1.05
N GLN A 561 -38.78 31.54 -0.73
CA GLN A 561 -38.89 31.09 0.66
C GLN A 561 -37.67 31.50 1.49
N HIS A 562 -36.47 31.45 0.91
CA HIS A 562 -35.25 31.90 1.56
C HIS A 562 -35.28 33.39 1.92
N LEU A 563 -35.74 34.24 0.99
CA LEU A 563 -35.93 35.67 1.26
C LEU A 563 -36.91 35.90 2.42
N LEU A 564 -38.06 35.22 2.41
CA LEU A 564 -39.05 35.33 3.50
C LEU A 564 -38.49 34.87 4.86
N VAL A 565 -37.67 33.81 4.87
CA VAL A 565 -37.01 33.33 6.08
C VAL A 565 -35.99 34.33 6.60
N LEU A 566 -35.15 34.90 5.73
CA LEU A 566 -34.13 35.89 6.11
C LEU A 566 -34.73 37.15 6.71
N THR A 567 -35.88 37.60 6.19
CA THR A 567 -36.60 38.77 6.68
C THR A 567 -37.57 38.44 7.83
N SER A 568 -37.73 37.17 8.20
CA SER A 568 -38.65 36.76 9.27
C SER A 568 -38.16 37.22 10.65
N PRO A 569 -39.05 37.80 11.48
CA PRO A 569 -38.74 38.11 12.87
C PRO A 569 -38.59 36.85 13.75
N ASP A 570 -39.22 35.74 13.36
CA ASP A 570 -39.27 34.48 14.12
C ASP A 570 -38.07 33.55 13.84
N LEU A 571 -37.15 33.97 12.97
CA LEU A 571 -35.94 33.20 12.68
C LEU A 571 -35.03 33.16 13.91
N THR A 572 -34.68 31.95 14.34
CA THR A 572 -33.70 31.71 15.41
C THR A 572 -32.32 31.40 14.84
N ALA A 573 -31.27 31.63 15.62
CA ALA A 573 -29.89 31.31 15.23
C ALA A 573 -29.73 29.82 14.86
N GLU A 574 -30.32 28.91 15.63
CA GLU A 574 -30.26 27.46 15.38
C GLU A 574 -30.92 27.06 14.06
N ARG A 575 -32.14 27.58 13.79
CA ARG A 575 -32.86 27.27 12.54
C ARG A 575 -32.12 27.83 11.33
N HIS A 576 -31.55 29.03 11.46
CA HIS A 576 -30.75 29.65 10.42
C HIS A 576 -29.48 28.85 10.15
N HIS A 577 -28.77 28.44 11.21
CA HIS A 577 -27.56 27.62 11.10
C HIS A 577 -27.82 26.27 10.43
N ALA A 578 -28.86 25.54 10.87
CA ALA A 578 -29.23 24.25 10.28
C ALA A 578 -29.63 24.38 8.80
N ALA A 579 -30.35 25.45 8.43
CA ALA A 579 -30.69 25.73 7.05
C ALA A 579 -29.45 26.05 6.20
N ALA A 580 -28.56 26.91 6.70
CA ALA A 580 -27.31 27.27 6.04
C ALA A 580 -26.44 26.05 5.76
N LEU A 581 -26.20 25.19 6.77
CA LEU A 581 -25.42 23.96 6.58
C LEU A 581 -26.04 23.03 5.54
N ARG A 582 -27.38 22.87 5.54
CA ARG A 582 -28.09 22.03 4.56
C ARG A 582 -27.91 22.57 3.14
N VAL A 583 -28.13 23.86 2.95
CA VAL A 583 -28.00 24.53 1.64
C VAL A 583 -26.56 24.48 1.14
N GLY A 584 -25.58 24.76 2.02
CA GLY A 584 -24.16 24.69 1.67
C GLY A 584 -23.72 23.28 1.22
N ARG A 585 -24.24 22.21 1.84
CA ARG A 585 -24.02 20.84 1.37
C ARG A 585 -24.62 20.62 -0.02
N ILE A 586 -25.86 21.03 -0.26
CA ILE A 586 -26.52 20.89 -1.57
C ILE A 586 -25.73 21.63 -2.65
N HIS A 587 -25.31 22.86 -2.39
CA HIS A 587 -24.49 23.64 -3.33
C HIS A 587 -23.16 22.93 -3.67
N SER A 588 -22.50 22.34 -2.67
CA SER A 588 -21.30 21.52 -2.90
C SER A 588 -21.60 20.27 -3.74
N ILE A 589 -22.73 19.60 -3.51
CA ILE A 589 -23.13 18.37 -4.23
C ILE A 589 -23.41 18.65 -5.71
N VAL A 590 -24.13 19.75 -6.02
CA VAL A 590 -24.48 20.12 -7.40
C VAL A 590 -23.37 20.87 -8.13
N GLY A 591 -22.24 21.14 -7.45
CA GLY A 591 -21.04 21.71 -8.05
C GLY A 591 -21.02 23.24 -8.17
N VAL A 592 -21.79 23.97 -7.34
CA VAL A 592 -21.66 25.43 -7.27
C VAL A 592 -20.31 25.81 -6.68
N GLY A 593 -19.60 26.76 -7.28
CA GLY A 593 -18.32 27.25 -6.77
C GLY A 593 -18.48 28.04 -5.46
N ARG A 594 -17.45 28.01 -4.60
CA ARG A 594 -17.44 28.83 -3.38
C ARG A 594 -17.47 30.33 -3.68
N GLU A 595 -16.85 30.74 -4.79
CA GLU A 595 -16.84 32.13 -5.27
C GLU A 595 -18.24 32.56 -5.73
N ASP A 596 -18.90 31.75 -6.56
CA ASP A 596 -20.29 31.98 -7.00
C ASP A 596 -21.24 32.16 -5.81
N LEU A 597 -21.01 31.45 -4.71
CA LEU A 597 -21.80 31.60 -3.50
C LEU A 597 -21.66 33.00 -2.88
N VAL A 598 -20.43 33.54 -2.79
CA VAL A 598 -20.17 34.90 -2.28
C VAL A 598 -20.85 35.94 -3.17
N TYR A 599 -20.74 35.78 -4.48
CA TYR A 599 -21.37 36.67 -5.46
C TYR A 599 -22.89 36.59 -5.41
N SER A 600 -23.47 35.39 -5.31
CA SER A 600 -24.92 35.19 -5.27
C SER A 600 -25.57 35.95 -4.10
N GLN A 601 -24.97 35.97 -2.91
CA GLN A 601 -25.51 36.71 -1.78
C GLN A 601 -25.49 38.23 -2.00
N SER A 602 -24.42 38.74 -2.62
CA SER A 602 -24.31 40.16 -2.98
C SER A 602 -25.35 40.55 -4.02
N MET A 603 -25.62 39.67 -5.00
CA MET A 603 -26.66 39.87 -6.01
C MET A 603 -28.06 39.84 -5.40
N LEU A 604 -28.33 38.90 -4.48
CA LEU A 604 -29.61 38.82 -3.78
C LEU A 604 -29.86 40.08 -2.94
N HIS A 605 -28.86 40.56 -2.22
CA HIS A 605 -28.94 41.81 -1.46
C HIS A 605 -29.18 43.03 -2.35
N ALA A 606 -28.46 43.12 -3.48
CA ALA A 606 -28.64 44.20 -4.46
C ALA A 606 -30.03 44.15 -5.15
N ALA A 607 -30.55 42.96 -5.42
CA ALA A 607 -31.88 42.78 -6.00
C ALA A 607 -32.98 43.30 -5.07
N VAL A 608 -32.88 43.04 -3.76
CA VAL A 608 -33.83 43.56 -2.77
C VAL A 608 -33.74 45.09 -2.64
N ARG A 609 -32.54 45.69 -2.64
CA ARG A 609 -32.34 47.15 -2.57
C ARG A 609 -32.94 47.91 -3.75
N ARG A 610 -33.16 47.25 -4.89
CA ARG A 610 -33.79 47.87 -6.06
C ARG A 610 -35.28 48.22 -5.84
N TYR A 611 -35.96 47.47 -4.97
CA TYR A 611 -37.42 47.58 -4.78
C TYR A 611 -37.81 48.17 -3.42
N LEU A 612 -36.89 48.24 -2.45
CA LEU A 612 -37.16 48.80 -1.13
C LEU A 612 -36.29 50.02 -0.86
N ASN A 613 -36.88 51.07 -0.30
CA ASN A 613 -36.16 52.27 0.09
C ASN A 613 -35.29 52.00 1.34
N GLU A 614 -33.98 52.13 1.18
CA GLU A 614 -33.00 51.87 2.22
C GLU A 614 -33.08 52.84 3.40
N SER A 615 -33.46 54.11 3.19
CA SER A 615 -33.60 55.06 4.29
C SER A 615 -34.78 54.70 5.20
N VAL A 616 -35.81 54.04 4.66
CA VAL A 616 -36.99 53.59 5.40
C VAL A 616 -36.71 52.28 6.14
N HIS A 617 -35.94 51.37 5.54
CA HIS A 617 -35.68 50.03 6.07
C HIS A 617 -34.26 49.81 6.59
N ALA A 618 -33.48 50.87 6.86
CA ALA A 618 -32.05 50.80 7.19
C ALA A 618 -31.70 49.76 8.28
N LYS A 619 -32.50 49.70 9.36
CA LYS A 619 -32.30 48.72 10.46
C LYS A 619 -32.51 47.28 9.98
N ALA A 620 -33.54 47.04 9.17
CA ALA A 620 -33.87 45.72 8.66
C ALA A 620 -32.84 45.24 7.61
N PHE A 621 -32.36 46.14 6.75
CA PHE A 621 -31.25 45.86 5.82
C PHE A 621 -29.94 45.51 6.53
N SER A 622 -29.62 46.22 7.62
CA SER A 622 -28.43 45.91 8.44
C SER A 622 -28.51 44.49 9.05
N VAL A 623 -29.67 44.11 9.61
CA VAL A 623 -29.89 42.77 10.15
C VAL A 623 -29.84 41.71 9.05
N MET A 624 -30.52 41.93 7.91
CA MET A 624 -30.50 41.01 6.76
C MET A 624 -29.08 40.80 6.22
N THR A 625 -28.31 41.87 6.06
CA THR A 625 -26.91 41.80 5.59
C THR A 625 -26.06 40.99 6.55
N ARG A 626 -26.17 41.23 7.86
CA ARG A 626 -25.42 40.46 8.87
C ARG A 626 -25.86 39.00 8.91
N ARG A 627 -27.15 38.69 8.71
CA ARG A 627 -27.68 37.32 8.56
C ARG A 627 -27.07 36.63 7.33
N LEU A 628 -27.05 37.27 6.16
CA LEU A 628 -26.42 36.73 4.95
C LEU A 628 -24.93 36.42 5.15
N ILE A 629 -24.17 37.34 5.76
CA ILE A 629 -22.75 37.12 6.09
C ILE A 629 -22.57 35.91 7.02
N GLN A 630 -23.42 35.78 8.05
CA GLN A 630 -23.40 34.63 8.95
C GLN A 630 -23.73 33.32 8.21
N GLU A 631 -24.73 33.35 7.32
CA GLU A 631 -25.11 32.22 6.49
C GLU A 631 -23.97 31.76 5.59
N LEU A 632 -23.24 32.70 4.97
CA LEU A 632 -22.08 32.41 4.13
C LEU A 632 -20.99 31.65 4.90
N ALA A 633 -20.70 32.10 6.13
CA ALA A 633 -19.71 31.45 6.98
C ALA A 633 -20.10 29.99 7.30
N TRP A 634 -21.37 29.75 7.61
CA TRP A 634 -21.88 28.39 7.84
C TRP A 634 -21.94 27.55 6.56
N GLN A 635 -22.28 28.12 5.41
CA GLN A 635 -22.20 27.40 4.15
C GLN A 635 -20.74 27.02 3.82
N ALA A 636 -19.77 27.92 4.00
CA ALA A 636 -18.36 27.63 3.82
C ALA A 636 -17.88 26.49 4.74
N GLN A 637 -18.37 26.44 5.99
CA GLN A 637 -18.15 25.31 6.90
C GLN A 637 -18.69 24.00 6.32
N ALA A 638 -19.89 23.98 5.73
CA ALA A 638 -20.44 22.78 5.09
C ALA A 638 -19.58 22.29 3.92
N TYR A 639 -19.01 23.19 3.11
CA TYR A 639 -18.07 22.80 2.05
C TYR A 639 -16.80 22.15 2.62
N GLN A 640 -16.26 22.67 3.72
CA GLN A 640 -15.08 22.07 4.36
C GLN A 640 -15.39 20.67 4.92
N GLN A 641 -16.58 20.50 5.51
CA GLN A 641 -17.05 19.20 5.97
C GLN A 641 -17.15 18.20 4.80
N MET A 642 -17.66 18.64 3.64
CA MET A 642 -17.78 17.77 2.47
C MET A 642 -16.42 17.36 1.91
N GLN A 643 -15.46 18.28 1.84
CA GLN A 643 -14.09 17.95 1.41
C GLN A 643 -13.42 16.96 2.38
N THR A 644 -13.60 17.15 3.68
CA THR A 644 -13.10 16.22 4.70
C THR A 644 -13.74 14.84 4.54
N ALA A 645 -15.05 14.78 4.28
CA ALA A 645 -15.77 13.54 4.05
C ALA A 645 -15.25 12.78 2.81
N ARG A 646 -15.01 13.47 1.69
CA ARG A 646 -14.39 12.88 0.49
C ARG A 646 -12.99 12.34 0.78
N HIS A 647 -12.18 13.09 1.52
CA HIS A 647 -10.83 12.63 1.91
C HIS A 647 -10.88 11.36 2.78
N ASN A 648 -11.80 11.30 3.74
CA ASN A 648 -12.00 10.13 4.59
C ASN A 648 -12.40 8.89 3.77
N VAL A 649 -13.25 9.05 2.76
CA VAL A 649 -13.59 7.96 1.81
C VAL A 649 -12.34 7.47 1.08
N LEU A 650 -11.49 8.37 0.57
CA LEU A 650 -10.26 7.98 -0.13
C LEU A 650 -9.28 7.23 0.79
N MET A 651 -9.19 7.62 2.06
CA MET A 651 -8.38 6.92 3.06
C MET A 651 -8.93 5.52 3.34
N ALA A 652 -10.24 5.40 3.56
CA ALA A 652 -10.91 4.12 3.76
C ALA A 652 -10.70 3.18 2.55
N LEU A 653 -10.88 3.68 1.32
CA LEU A 653 -10.61 2.89 0.11
C LEU A 653 -9.14 2.44 0.02
N THR A 654 -8.20 3.29 0.45
CA THR A 654 -6.76 2.94 0.47
C THR A 654 -6.47 1.82 1.48
N GLU A 655 -7.19 1.77 2.59
CA GLU A 655 -7.10 0.66 3.56
C GLU A 655 -7.75 -0.61 3.01
N LEU A 656 -8.89 -0.51 2.31
CA LEU A 656 -9.57 -1.65 1.68
C LEU A 656 -8.69 -2.36 0.66
N VAL A 657 -7.91 -1.59 -0.11
CA VAL A 657 -6.92 -2.12 -1.06
C VAL A 657 -6.02 -3.16 -0.40
N TRP A 658 -5.66 -3.00 0.87
CA TRP A 658 -4.76 -3.91 1.57
C TRP A 658 -5.48 -4.98 2.39
N THR A 659 -6.62 -4.64 2.99
CA THR A 659 -7.33 -5.49 3.95
C THR A 659 -8.36 -6.43 3.33
N ALA A 660 -8.83 -6.15 2.11
CA ALA A 660 -9.83 -7.02 1.48
C ALA A 660 -9.22 -8.40 1.18
N LYS A 661 -9.93 -9.44 1.62
CA LYS A 661 -9.45 -10.82 1.57
C LYS A 661 -9.78 -11.52 0.25
N ASN A 662 -10.92 -11.17 -0.34
CA ASN A 662 -11.40 -11.73 -1.59
C ASN A 662 -12.14 -10.68 -2.43
N TYR A 663 -12.40 -11.01 -3.70
CA TYR A 663 -13.06 -10.10 -4.63
C TYR A 663 -14.43 -9.62 -4.15
N THR A 664 -15.26 -10.54 -3.65
CA THR A 664 -16.62 -10.21 -3.19
C THR A 664 -16.61 -9.28 -1.98
N ASP A 665 -15.71 -9.51 -1.02
CA ASP A 665 -15.48 -8.64 0.13
C ASP A 665 -15.01 -7.25 -0.33
N LEU A 666 -14.07 -7.19 -1.27
CA LEU A 666 -13.56 -5.94 -1.82
C LEU A 666 -14.69 -5.09 -2.42
N ILE A 667 -15.44 -5.62 -3.38
CA ILE A 667 -16.47 -4.83 -4.09
C ILE A 667 -17.60 -4.41 -3.16
N ASN A 668 -17.99 -5.24 -2.18
CA ASN A 668 -19.03 -4.88 -1.22
C ASN A 668 -18.58 -3.80 -0.24
N ARG A 669 -17.34 -3.89 0.28
CA ARG A 669 -16.81 -2.86 1.18
C ARG A 669 -16.56 -1.55 0.44
N ILE A 670 -16.12 -1.59 -0.82
CA ILE A 670 -15.99 -0.40 -1.68
C ILE A 670 -17.35 0.28 -1.85
N THR A 671 -18.36 -0.45 -2.35
CA THR A 671 -19.66 0.16 -2.63
C THR A 671 -20.33 0.64 -1.34
N GLY A 672 -20.19 -0.09 -0.24
CA GLY A 672 -20.68 0.34 1.08
C GLY A 672 -20.01 1.62 1.58
N THR A 673 -18.68 1.73 1.44
CA THR A 673 -17.91 2.92 1.84
C THR A 673 -18.28 4.14 0.99
N LEU A 674 -18.46 3.95 -0.32
CA LEU A 674 -18.88 5.02 -1.22
C LEU A 674 -20.31 5.48 -0.92
N ALA A 675 -21.25 4.55 -0.74
CA ALA A 675 -22.65 4.87 -0.46
C ALA A 675 -22.89 5.52 0.91
N ALA A 676 -21.92 5.46 1.82
CA ALA A 676 -21.98 6.18 3.11
C ALA A 676 -21.74 7.70 2.96
N HIS A 677 -21.24 8.16 1.81
CA HIS A 677 -20.96 9.56 1.56
C HIS A 677 -22.22 10.31 1.06
N ASP A 678 -22.50 11.49 1.62
CA ASP A 678 -23.73 12.27 1.34
C ASP A 678 -23.92 12.63 -0.16
N GLU A 679 -22.84 12.78 -0.93
CA GLU A 679 -22.89 13.03 -2.38
C GLU A 679 -23.29 11.81 -3.22
N ILE A 680 -23.22 10.60 -2.64
CA ILE A 680 -23.44 9.34 -3.35
C ILE A 680 -24.75 8.76 -2.83
N ALA A 681 -25.84 9.05 -3.54
CA ALA A 681 -27.16 8.52 -3.21
C ALA A 681 -27.22 6.99 -3.34
N GLY A 682 -26.35 6.44 -4.20
CA GLY A 682 -25.86 5.07 -4.13
C GLY A 682 -24.92 4.78 -5.29
N CYS A 683 -24.43 3.55 -5.35
CA CYS A 683 -23.49 3.12 -6.37
C CYS A 683 -23.67 1.64 -6.71
N ALA A 684 -23.18 1.28 -7.89
CA ALA A 684 -23.23 -0.09 -8.39
C ALA A 684 -21.94 -0.46 -9.11
N PHE A 685 -21.41 -1.64 -8.81
CA PHE A 685 -20.29 -2.25 -9.50
C PHE A 685 -20.83 -3.28 -10.48
N GLY A 686 -20.36 -3.31 -11.73
CA GLY A 686 -20.85 -4.26 -12.73
C GLY A 686 -19.86 -4.60 -13.83
N ARG A 687 -20.10 -5.75 -14.47
CA ARG A 687 -19.31 -6.30 -15.58
C ARG A 687 -20.23 -6.80 -16.69
N PRO A 688 -19.84 -6.69 -17.97
CA PRO A 688 -20.60 -7.30 -19.04
C PRO A 688 -20.51 -8.83 -18.98
N ASN A 689 -21.63 -9.49 -19.25
CA ASN A 689 -21.63 -10.92 -19.52
C ASN A 689 -21.12 -11.22 -20.95
N GLY A 690 -21.06 -12.50 -21.33
CA GLY A 690 -20.62 -12.93 -22.68
C GLY A 690 -21.47 -12.41 -23.85
N ARG A 691 -22.63 -11.76 -23.59
CA ARG A 691 -23.47 -11.09 -24.59
C ARG A 691 -23.30 -9.56 -24.58
N GLY A 692 -22.38 -9.03 -23.78
CA GLY A 692 -22.14 -7.60 -23.64
C GLY A 692 -23.16 -6.85 -22.77
N VAL A 693 -24.05 -7.55 -22.06
CA VAL A 693 -25.03 -6.93 -21.16
C VAL A 693 -24.41 -6.73 -19.79
N ILE A 694 -24.46 -5.52 -19.24
CA ILE A 694 -23.94 -5.20 -17.90
C ILE A 694 -24.77 -5.94 -16.85
N ARG A 695 -24.07 -6.69 -15.99
CA ARG A 695 -24.60 -7.35 -14.80
C ARG A 695 -23.98 -6.70 -13.58
N PHE A 696 -24.82 -6.32 -12.63
CA PHE A 696 -24.34 -5.69 -11.40
C PHE A 696 -23.86 -6.79 -10.47
N GLU A 697 -22.66 -6.64 -9.93
CA GLU A 697 -22.07 -7.58 -8.97
C GLU A 697 -22.22 -7.07 -7.54
N SER A 698 -22.25 -5.75 -7.32
CA SER A 698 -22.46 -5.15 -6.00
C SER A 698 -23.27 -3.87 -6.14
N ILE A 699 -24.26 -3.66 -5.26
CA ILE A 699 -25.11 -2.47 -5.23
C ILE A 699 -25.21 -2.01 -3.78
N SER A 700 -24.94 -0.72 -3.54
CA SER A 700 -25.07 -0.10 -2.22
C SER A 700 -25.75 1.26 -2.34
N GLY A 701 -26.69 1.56 -1.45
CA GLY A 701 -27.44 2.81 -1.47
C GLY A 701 -28.80 2.67 -0.80
N LYS A 702 -29.68 3.65 -1.01
CA LYS A 702 -31.06 3.59 -0.54
C LYS A 702 -31.81 2.42 -1.19
N LYS A 703 -32.76 1.81 -0.47
CA LYS A 703 -33.56 0.66 -0.96
C LYS A 703 -34.17 0.89 -2.36
N ALA A 704 -34.63 2.12 -2.64
CA ALA A 704 -35.15 2.50 -3.95
C ALA A 704 -34.14 2.32 -5.10
N LEU A 705 -32.82 2.53 -4.87
CA LEU A 705 -31.76 2.20 -5.84
C LEU A 705 -31.72 0.72 -6.11
N THR A 706 -31.62 -0.07 -5.04
CA THR A 706 -31.44 -1.51 -5.13
C THR A 706 -32.62 -2.14 -5.86
N ASP A 707 -33.84 -1.71 -5.55
CA ASP A 707 -35.06 -2.17 -6.21
C ASP A 707 -35.09 -1.75 -7.70
N ALA A 708 -34.70 -0.50 -8.02
CA ALA A 708 -34.61 0.02 -9.38
C ALA A 708 -33.58 -0.72 -10.24
N LEU A 709 -32.37 -0.91 -9.75
CA LEU A 709 -31.30 -1.61 -10.47
C LEU A 709 -31.58 -3.10 -10.59
N ALA A 710 -32.16 -3.74 -9.57
CA ALA A 710 -32.57 -5.13 -9.66
C ALA A 710 -33.74 -5.34 -10.64
N HIS A 711 -34.63 -4.36 -10.79
CA HIS A 711 -35.65 -4.36 -11.84
C HIS A 711 -35.02 -4.20 -13.23
N LEU A 712 -34.10 -3.24 -13.38
CA LEU A 712 -33.37 -2.98 -14.63
C LEU A 712 -32.56 -4.19 -15.11
N GLU A 713 -31.93 -4.93 -14.19
CA GLU A 713 -31.16 -6.12 -14.54
C GLU A 713 -32.03 -7.28 -15.07
N ARG A 714 -33.31 -7.33 -14.65
CA ARG A 714 -34.30 -8.31 -15.07
C ARG A 714 -35.10 -7.89 -16.31
N SER A 715 -35.06 -6.62 -16.69
CA SER A 715 -35.73 -6.11 -17.88
C SER A 715 -34.83 -6.21 -19.13
N ASP A 716 -35.44 -6.02 -20.30
CA ASP A 716 -34.71 -5.93 -21.57
C ASP A 716 -33.94 -4.61 -21.72
N ASP A 717 -34.09 -3.67 -20.78
CA ASP A 717 -33.48 -2.35 -20.82
C ASP A 717 -32.11 -2.28 -20.14
N ALA A 718 -31.56 -3.40 -19.66
CA ALA A 718 -30.24 -3.42 -19.04
C ALA A 718 -29.16 -2.78 -19.94
N PRO A 719 -28.23 -1.95 -19.39
CA PRO A 719 -27.18 -1.34 -20.19
C PRO A 719 -26.33 -2.38 -20.91
N VAL A 720 -25.92 -2.07 -22.15
CA VAL A 720 -25.03 -2.94 -22.93
C VAL A 720 -23.77 -2.21 -23.33
N VAL A 721 -22.69 -2.95 -23.60
CA VAL A 721 -21.40 -2.35 -23.97
C VAL A 721 -21.27 -2.08 -25.48
N GLY A 722 -21.97 -2.85 -26.32
CA GLY A 722 -21.99 -2.66 -27.78
C GLY A 722 -22.85 -1.46 -28.19
N ASP A 723 -22.47 -0.75 -29.25
CA ASP A 723 -23.17 0.43 -29.77
C ASP A 723 -24.31 0.10 -30.76
N ASP A 724 -24.46 -1.17 -31.15
CA ASP A 724 -25.49 -1.68 -32.06
C ASP A 724 -26.93 -1.41 -31.60
N ARG A 725 -27.13 -1.13 -30.31
CA ARG A 725 -28.44 -0.92 -29.67
C ARG A 725 -28.46 0.41 -28.92
N SER A 726 -29.65 1.02 -28.82
CA SER A 726 -29.86 2.24 -28.01
C SER A 726 -29.40 2.09 -26.55
N GLN A 727 -29.49 0.87 -26.03
CA GLN A 727 -29.01 0.46 -24.70
C GLN A 727 -27.50 0.65 -24.48
N GLY A 728 -26.71 0.76 -25.55
CA GLY A 728 -25.28 1.00 -25.48
C GLY A 728 -24.88 2.47 -25.61
N HIS A 729 -25.83 3.36 -25.89
CA HIS A 729 -25.56 4.79 -26.07
C HIS A 729 -25.55 5.54 -24.75
N GLY A 730 -26.06 4.95 -23.66
CA GLY A 730 -26.03 5.53 -22.32
C GLY A 730 -24.60 5.62 -21.72
N PRO A 731 -24.42 6.38 -20.62
CA PRO A 731 -23.11 6.66 -20.04
C PRO A 731 -22.28 5.41 -19.71
N THR A 732 -22.92 4.36 -19.17
CA THR A 732 -22.25 3.09 -18.86
C THR A 732 -21.65 2.41 -20.09
N GLY A 733 -22.41 2.35 -21.20
CA GLY A 733 -21.95 1.74 -22.44
C GLY A 733 -20.84 2.57 -23.09
N ARG A 734 -20.95 3.90 -23.07
CA ARG A 734 -19.89 4.79 -23.55
C ARG A 734 -18.61 4.68 -22.75
N ALA A 735 -18.70 4.68 -21.41
CA ALA A 735 -17.54 4.57 -20.53
C ALA A 735 -16.77 3.26 -20.77
N TRP A 736 -17.50 2.16 -21.02
CA TRP A 736 -16.89 0.88 -21.38
C TRP A 736 -16.08 0.96 -22.69
N ARG A 737 -16.62 1.63 -23.70
CA ARG A 737 -15.97 1.74 -25.01
C ARG A 737 -14.84 2.77 -25.03
N SER A 738 -15.02 3.90 -24.35
CA SER A 738 -14.07 5.01 -24.35
C SER A 738 -12.92 4.79 -23.37
N GLY A 739 -13.13 4.01 -22.31
CA GLY A 739 -12.19 3.92 -21.19
C GLY A 739 -12.12 5.19 -20.34
N ASN A 740 -12.97 6.18 -20.62
CA ASN A 740 -13.04 7.45 -19.88
C ASN A 740 -14.28 7.48 -18.98
N VAL A 741 -14.21 8.30 -17.94
CA VAL A 741 -15.36 8.56 -17.08
C VAL A 741 -16.43 9.32 -17.87
N GLU A 742 -17.65 8.80 -17.87
CA GLU A 742 -18.80 9.41 -18.53
C GLU A 742 -19.80 9.93 -17.51
N TYR A 743 -20.38 11.09 -17.79
CA TYR A 743 -21.29 11.78 -16.88
C TYR A 743 -22.67 11.96 -17.53
N CYS A 744 -23.71 11.88 -16.71
CA CYS A 744 -25.04 12.37 -17.05
C CYS A 744 -25.44 13.40 -15.98
N MET A 745 -25.54 14.67 -16.40
CA MET A 745 -25.81 15.79 -15.49
C MET A 745 -27.27 15.84 -15.05
N ASN A 746 -28.21 15.42 -15.91
CA ASN A 746 -29.62 15.31 -15.53
C ASN A 746 -30.34 14.27 -16.38
N PHE A 747 -30.86 13.21 -15.75
CA PHE A 747 -31.60 12.16 -16.45
C PHE A 747 -32.85 12.68 -17.17
N ALA A 748 -33.53 13.70 -16.62
CA ALA A 748 -34.77 14.22 -17.19
C ALA A 748 -34.57 15.06 -18.46
N THR A 749 -33.37 15.63 -18.65
CA THR A 749 -33.07 16.50 -19.80
C THR A 749 -32.09 15.87 -20.78
N ASP A 750 -31.35 14.83 -20.40
CA ASP A 750 -30.41 14.14 -21.27
C ASP A 750 -31.15 13.24 -22.29
N PRO A 751 -31.09 13.53 -23.60
CA PRO A 751 -31.75 12.73 -24.63
C PRO A 751 -31.32 11.26 -24.66
N GLN A 752 -30.09 10.96 -24.21
CA GLN A 752 -29.54 9.60 -24.21
C GLN A 752 -30.04 8.76 -23.04
N MET A 753 -30.67 9.38 -22.04
CA MET A 753 -31.24 8.69 -20.88
C MET A 753 -32.74 8.41 -20.99
N ARG A 754 -33.40 8.82 -22.08
CA ARG A 754 -34.86 8.72 -22.27
C ARG A 754 -35.45 7.34 -22.00
N GLN A 755 -34.72 6.28 -22.32
CA GLN A 755 -35.17 4.89 -22.07
C GLN A 755 -35.04 4.43 -20.61
N TRP A 756 -34.15 5.05 -19.83
CA TRP A 756 -33.93 4.72 -18.41
C TRP A 756 -34.53 5.77 -17.45
N GLU A 757 -35.11 6.83 -17.98
CA GLU A 757 -35.63 7.97 -17.20
C GLU A 757 -36.62 7.51 -16.14
N SER A 758 -37.64 6.71 -16.51
CA SER A 758 -38.66 6.23 -15.58
C SER A 758 -38.08 5.39 -14.43
N THR A 759 -37.11 4.50 -14.73
CA THR A 759 -36.42 3.68 -13.73
C THR A 759 -35.54 4.52 -12.81
N ALA A 760 -34.81 5.50 -13.37
CA ALA A 760 -33.96 6.39 -12.59
C ALA A 760 -34.77 7.32 -11.67
N LEU A 761 -35.89 7.86 -12.19
CA LEU A 761 -36.81 8.70 -11.42
C LEU A 761 -37.48 7.91 -10.29
N TRP A 762 -37.89 6.65 -10.55
CA TRP A 762 -38.43 5.74 -9.53
C TRP A 762 -37.41 5.46 -8.42
N GLY A 763 -36.14 5.28 -8.78
CA GLY A 763 -35.03 5.14 -7.83
C GLY A 763 -34.70 6.42 -7.05
N ASN A 764 -35.26 7.57 -7.44
CA ASN A 764 -34.92 8.91 -6.92
C ASN A 764 -33.47 9.35 -7.23
N PHE A 765 -32.99 9.03 -8.43
CA PHE A 765 -31.72 9.54 -8.97
C PHE A 765 -31.99 10.60 -10.04
N ARG A 766 -31.06 11.55 -10.13
CA ARG A 766 -31.14 12.69 -11.04
C ARG A 766 -29.89 12.90 -11.85
N SER A 767 -28.72 12.41 -11.42
CA SER A 767 -27.48 12.45 -12.19
C SER A 767 -26.59 11.24 -11.86
N MET A 768 -25.59 10.96 -12.70
CA MET A 768 -24.67 9.84 -12.50
C MET A 768 -23.29 10.06 -13.10
N ALA A 769 -22.31 9.30 -12.61
CA ALA A 769 -20.99 9.12 -13.20
C ALA A 769 -20.71 7.63 -13.41
N ALA A 770 -20.38 7.23 -14.63
CA ALA A 770 -19.93 5.88 -14.99
C ALA A 770 -18.40 5.86 -15.11
N ILE A 771 -17.76 5.10 -14.24
CA ILE A 771 -16.32 5.05 -14.04
C ILE A 771 -15.80 3.71 -14.55
N PRO A 772 -15.06 3.69 -15.67
CA PRO A 772 -14.46 2.46 -16.16
C PRO A 772 -13.25 2.07 -15.31
N LEU A 773 -13.13 0.78 -15.02
CA LEU A 773 -12.06 0.20 -14.24
C LEU A 773 -11.30 -0.80 -15.12
N GLY A 774 -10.05 -0.49 -15.44
CA GLY A 774 -9.18 -1.30 -16.27
C GLY A 774 -7.77 -0.72 -16.28
N GLN A 775 -6.80 -1.48 -16.80
CA GLN A 775 -5.44 -1.01 -16.95
C GLN A 775 -5.39 0.21 -17.89
N PRO A 776 -4.55 1.22 -17.63
CA PRO A 776 -4.38 2.36 -18.52
C PRO A 776 -4.06 1.91 -19.96
N GLY A 777 -4.83 2.37 -20.95
CA GLY A 777 -4.66 1.99 -22.36
C GLY A 777 -5.22 0.61 -22.75
N GLY A 778 -5.76 -0.16 -21.80
CA GLY A 778 -6.46 -1.43 -22.04
C GLY A 778 -7.99 -1.27 -22.02
N ALA A 779 -8.70 -2.30 -22.48
CA ALA A 779 -10.15 -2.34 -22.34
C ALA A 779 -10.57 -2.40 -20.87
N PRO A 780 -11.62 -1.66 -20.45
CA PRO A 780 -12.16 -1.79 -19.10
C PRO A 780 -12.52 -3.24 -18.78
N THR A 781 -12.29 -3.66 -17.54
CA THR A 781 -12.69 -4.98 -17.01
C THR A 781 -13.94 -4.90 -16.14
N ALA A 782 -14.28 -3.71 -15.63
CA ALA A 782 -15.50 -3.43 -14.87
C ALA A 782 -15.94 -1.96 -15.00
N ILE A 783 -17.17 -1.67 -14.59
CA ILE A 783 -17.68 -0.30 -14.40
C ILE A 783 -18.13 -0.12 -12.96
N LEU A 784 -17.69 0.97 -12.32
CA LEU A 784 -18.33 1.51 -11.12
C LEU A 784 -19.26 2.66 -11.54
N THR A 785 -20.50 2.63 -11.10
CA THR A 785 -21.47 3.69 -11.36
C THR A 785 -21.83 4.39 -10.05
N LEU A 786 -21.69 5.71 -10.00
CA LEU A 786 -22.11 6.55 -8.87
C LEU A 786 -23.40 7.30 -9.26
N TYR A 787 -24.40 7.28 -8.39
CA TYR A 787 -25.68 7.95 -8.58
C TYR A 787 -25.87 9.07 -7.56
N SER A 788 -26.36 10.21 -8.02
CA SER A 788 -26.73 11.35 -7.18
C SER A 788 -28.23 11.62 -7.22
N ALA A 789 -28.78 12.07 -6.10
CA ALA A 789 -30.17 12.49 -5.97
C ALA A 789 -30.43 13.90 -6.51
N PHE A 790 -29.38 14.61 -6.95
CA PHE A 790 -29.45 15.98 -7.45
C PHE A 790 -28.98 16.06 -8.91
N PRO A 791 -29.57 16.95 -9.73
CA PRO A 791 -29.00 17.29 -11.03
C PRO A 791 -27.65 18.01 -10.86
N GLY A 792 -26.76 17.90 -11.86
CA GLY A 792 -25.41 18.48 -11.84
C GLY A 792 -24.41 17.76 -10.92
N GLY A 793 -24.77 16.60 -10.37
CA GLY A 793 -23.88 15.83 -9.50
C GLY A 793 -22.59 15.43 -10.21
N TYR A 794 -21.47 15.53 -9.49
CA TYR A 794 -20.12 15.18 -9.97
C TYR A 794 -19.55 16.10 -11.06
N ALA A 795 -20.15 17.27 -11.29
CA ALA A 795 -19.73 18.18 -12.34
C ALA A 795 -18.50 19.02 -12.00
N SER A 796 -18.32 19.38 -10.72
CA SER A 796 -17.26 20.29 -10.26
C SER A 796 -15.85 19.69 -10.39
N VAL A 797 -14.84 20.57 -10.48
CA VAL A 797 -13.43 20.18 -10.60
C VAL A 797 -13.01 19.28 -9.43
N GLU A 798 -13.42 19.61 -8.21
CA GLU A 798 -13.06 18.84 -7.01
C GLU A 798 -13.75 17.47 -6.98
N GLN A 799 -14.99 17.36 -7.46
CA GLN A 799 -15.69 16.08 -7.55
C GLN A 799 -15.08 15.18 -8.63
N ARG A 800 -14.67 15.76 -9.77
CA ARG A 800 -13.97 15.01 -10.83
C ARG A 800 -12.64 14.48 -10.33
N ALA A 801 -11.85 15.33 -9.66
CA ALA A 801 -10.58 14.90 -9.04
C ALA A 801 -10.78 13.83 -7.96
N PHE A 802 -11.88 13.88 -7.21
CA PHE A 802 -12.25 12.81 -6.28
C PHE A 802 -12.56 11.50 -7.02
N ILE A 803 -13.35 11.55 -8.11
CA ILE A 803 -13.69 10.37 -8.91
C ILE A 803 -12.46 9.74 -9.56
N GLU A 804 -11.54 10.54 -10.10
CA GLU A 804 -10.28 10.05 -10.69
C GLU A 804 -9.42 9.33 -9.64
N GLN A 805 -9.35 9.87 -8.42
CA GLN A 805 -8.64 9.21 -7.31
C GLN A 805 -9.33 7.91 -6.87
N VAL A 806 -10.67 7.87 -6.87
CA VAL A 806 -11.42 6.63 -6.64
C VAL A 806 -11.06 5.62 -7.73
N GLN A 807 -11.17 5.99 -9.01
CA GLN A 807 -10.85 5.13 -10.16
C GLN A 807 -9.44 4.54 -10.04
N SER A 808 -8.42 5.38 -9.82
CA SER A 808 -7.03 4.96 -9.70
C SER A 808 -6.82 3.94 -8.58
N LYS A 809 -7.39 4.19 -7.39
CA LYS A 809 -7.28 3.26 -6.24
C LYS A 809 -7.97 1.93 -6.52
N LEU A 810 -9.13 1.95 -7.18
CA LEU A 810 -9.89 0.74 -7.48
C LEU A 810 -9.26 -0.11 -8.57
N VAL A 811 -8.70 0.52 -9.62
CA VAL A 811 -7.93 -0.20 -10.66
C VAL A 811 -6.79 -0.98 -10.02
N PHE A 812 -6.05 -0.36 -9.10
CA PHE A 812 -4.99 -1.04 -8.36
C PHE A 812 -5.53 -2.17 -7.47
N ALA A 813 -6.62 -1.91 -6.71
CA ALA A 813 -7.22 -2.93 -5.83
C ALA A 813 -7.67 -4.18 -6.60
N LEU A 814 -8.32 -3.99 -7.75
CA LEU A 814 -8.82 -5.07 -8.60
C LEU A 814 -7.65 -5.86 -9.21
N SER A 815 -6.63 -5.17 -9.71
CA SER A 815 -5.45 -5.83 -10.29
C SER A 815 -4.73 -6.70 -9.26
N ARG A 816 -4.65 -6.24 -8.00
CA ARG A 816 -4.10 -7.03 -6.90
C ARG A 816 -4.91 -8.30 -6.65
N ILE A 817 -6.23 -8.20 -6.53
CA ILE A 817 -7.06 -9.38 -6.24
C ILE A 817 -7.11 -10.35 -7.43
N GLU A 818 -7.17 -9.86 -8.66
CA GLU A 818 -7.09 -10.70 -9.86
C GLU A 818 -5.78 -11.49 -9.94
N SER A 819 -4.67 -10.93 -9.45
CA SER A 819 -3.39 -11.65 -9.36
C SER A 819 -3.40 -12.78 -8.32
N LEU A 820 -4.24 -12.68 -7.28
CA LEU A 820 -4.35 -13.66 -6.19
C LEU A 820 -5.35 -14.78 -6.51
N GLU A 821 -6.53 -14.43 -7.03
CA GLU A 821 -7.63 -15.38 -7.28
C GLU A 821 -7.65 -15.94 -8.71
N GLY A 822 -6.80 -15.41 -9.60
CA GLY A 822 -6.85 -15.71 -11.03
C GLY A 822 -8.08 -15.10 -11.70
N ARG A 823 -8.62 -15.77 -12.74
CA ARG A 823 -9.70 -15.21 -13.55
C ARG A 823 -11.04 -15.22 -12.79
N LEU A 824 -11.44 -14.05 -12.30
CA LEU A 824 -12.68 -13.82 -11.57
C LEU A 824 -13.92 -14.19 -12.40
N ARG A 825 -14.83 -15.00 -11.82
CA ARG A 825 -16.12 -15.32 -12.42
C ARG A 825 -17.17 -14.29 -12.01
N THR A 826 -17.88 -13.73 -12.99
CA THR A 826 -19.00 -12.80 -12.75
C THR A 826 -20.19 -13.55 -12.15
N VAL A 827 -20.54 -13.24 -10.90
CA VAL A 827 -21.77 -13.69 -10.27
C VAL A 827 -22.71 -12.49 -10.10
N PRO A 828 -23.88 -12.47 -10.76
CA PRO A 828 -24.84 -11.38 -10.64
C PRO A 828 -25.28 -11.15 -9.19
N PHE A 829 -25.53 -9.90 -8.82
CA PHE A 829 -25.91 -9.47 -7.48
C PHE A 829 -27.17 -10.20 -7.00
N ALA A 830 -28.21 -10.28 -7.85
CA ALA A 830 -29.45 -10.99 -7.51
C ALA A 830 -29.23 -12.49 -7.27
N THR A 831 -28.35 -13.13 -8.04
CA THR A 831 -27.97 -14.54 -7.85
C THR A 831 -27.21 -14.72 -6.54
N ARG A 832 -26.27 -13.82 -6.25
CA ARG A 832 -25.54 -13.83 -4.98
C ARG A 832 -26.47 -13.68 -3.78
N GLN A 833 -27.38 -12.70 -3.80
CA GLN A 833 -28.36 -12.52 -2.72
C GLN A 833 -29.22 -13.76 -2.53
N ARG A 834 -29.74 -14.34 -3.61
CA ARG A 834 -30.51 -15.59 -3.56
C ARG A 834 -29.71 -16.72 -2.92
N TRP A 835 -28.45 -16.94 -3.33
CA TRP A 835 -27.64 -18.01 -2.75
C TRP A 835 -27.26 -17.76 -1.29
N ALA A 836 -27.01 -16.50 -0.91
CA ALA A 836 -26.79 -16.12 0.48
C ALA A 836 -28.06 -16.36 1.35
N GLU A 837 -29.25 -16.11 0.81
CA GLU A 837 -30.52 -16.42 1.48
C GLU A 837 -30.75 -17.94 1.60
N LEU A 838 -30.50 -18.70 0.53
CA LEU A 838 -30.60 -20.17 0.55
C LEU A 838 -29.62 -20.78 1.54
N LEU A 839 -28.41 -20.22 1.68
CA LEU A 839 -27.41 -20.66 2.66
C LEU A 839 -27.94 -20.55 4.11
N ARG A 840 -28.86 -19.62 4.37
CA ARG A 840 -29.51 -19.38 5.67
C ARG A 840 -30.82 -20.16 5.85
N SER A 841 -31.28 -20.90 4.84
CA SER A 841 -32.49 -21.74 4.89
C SER A 841 -32.17 -23.24 4.87
N ASP A 842 -33.15 -24.12 4.92
CA ASP A 842 -32.94 -25.58 4.88
C ASP A 842 -32.45 -26.10 3.51
N ALA A 843 -32.16 -25.19 2.57
CA ALA A 843 -31.55 -25.52 1.28
C ALA A 843 -30.06 -25.89 1.37
N LEU A 844 -29.37 -25.54 2.47
CA LEU A 844 -28.01 -26.00 2.72
C LEU A 844 -28.03 -27.45 3.23
N GLU A 845 -27.30 -28.34 2.55
CA GLU A 845 -27.23 -29.77 2.88
C GLU A 845 -25.76 -30.21 2.97
N MET A 846 -25.40 -30.94 4.03
CA MET A 846 -24.09 -31.60 4.14
C MET A 846 -24.11 -32.99 3.51
N HIS A 847 -23.26 -33.21 2.51
CA HIS A 847 -22.93 -34.52 1.98
C HIS A 847 -21.63 -35.03 2.63
N TYR A 848 -21.43 -36.34 2.64
CA TYR A 848 -20.31 -36.98 3.33
C TYR A 848 -19.51 -37.83 2.36
N GLN A 849 -18.19 -37.63 2.34
CA GLN A 849 -17.29 -38.46 1.54
C GLN A 849 -16.38 -39.29 2.46
N PRO A 850 -16.36 -40.63 2.32
CA PRO A 850 -15.54 -41.48 3.18
C PRO A 850 -14.06 -41.46 2.82
N ALA A 851 -13.22 -41.43 3.87
CA ALA A 851 -11.79 -41.66 3.80
C ALA A 851 -11.46 -43.06 4.35
N LEU A 852 -10.81 -43.89 3.53
CA LEU A 852 -10.47 -45.27 3.86
C LEU A 852 -9.10 -45.33 4.54
N ASP A 853 -9.03 -45.91 5.73
CA ASP A 853 -7.76 -46.28 6.37
C ASP A 853 -7.20 -47.54 5.70
N LEU A 854 -6.00 -47.43 5.14
CA LEU A 854 -5.39 -48.52 4.35
C LEU A 854 -4.85 -49.65 5.23
N ALA A 855 -4.53 -49.38 6.50
CA ALA A 855 -4.03 -50.40 7.42
C ALA A 855 -5.18 -51.26 7.96
N THR A 856 -6.33 -50.65 8.27
CA THR A 856 -7.48 -51.37 8.82
C THR A 856 -8.49 -51.80 7.76
N GLY A 857 -8.45 -51.21 6.56
CA GLY A 857 -9.44 -51.42 5.51
C GLY A 857 -10.83 -50.86 5.85
N THR A 858 -10.93 -50.00 6.87
CA THR A 858 -12.19 -49.45 7.38
C THR A 858 -12.23 -47.94 7.24
N VAL A 859 -13.44 -47.38 7.18
CA VAL A 859 -13.64 -45.92 7.13
C VAL A 859 -13.72 -45.39 8.55
N GLN A 860 -12.69 -44.65 8.97
CA GLN A 860 -12.63 -44.04 10.31
C GLN A 860 -13.15 -42.59 10.30
N LYS A 861 -13.14 -41.94 9.12
CA LYS A 861 -13.55 -40.55 8.95
C LYS A 861 -14.34 -40.32 7.67
N VAL A 862 -15.22 -39.33 7.70
CA VAL A 862 -15.90 -38.78 6.52
C VAL A 862 -15.70 -37.27 6.46
N GLU A 863 -15.47 -36.74 5.27
CA GLU A 863 -15.44 -35.29 5.05
C GLU A 863 -16.86 -34.75 4.80
N ALA A 864 -17.26 -33.73 5.57
CA ALA A 864 -18.53 -33.04 5.41
C ALA A 864 -18.40 -31.92 4.36
N LEU A 865 -19.08 -32.12 3.23
CA LEU A 865 -19.00 -31.29 2.04
C LEU A 865 -20.35 -30.59 1.78
N ALA A 866 -20.33 -29.26 1.81
CA ALA A 866 -21.52 -28.44 1.62
C ALA A 866 -22.12 -28.57 0.21
N ARG A 867 -23.45 -28.63 0.13
CA ARG A 867 -24.25 -28.57 -1.10
C ARG A 867 -25.38 -27.57 -0.91
N LEU A 868 -25.72 -26.81 -1.96
CA LEU A 868 -26.78 -25.81 -1.90
C LEU A 868 -27.89 -26.16 -2.88
N ARG A 869 -29.11 -26.40 -2.40
CA ARG A 869 -30.28 -26.72 -3.23
C ARG A 869 -30.97 -25.45 -3.73
N ASP A 870 -31.03 -25.27 -5.04
CA ASP A 870 -31.71 -24.17 -5.70
C ASP A 870 -32.81 -24.71 -6.64
N GLY A 871 -34.01 -24.89 -6.08
CA GLY A 871 -35.09 -25.65 -6.74
C GLY A 871 -34.68 -27.11 -6.95
N GLU A 872 -34.76 -27.58 -8.20
CA GLU A 872 -34.34 -28.94 -8.59
C GLU A 872 -32.81 -29.09 -8.76
N ARG A 873 -32.06 -27.98 -8.72
CA ARG A 873 -30.60 -28.00 -8.96
C ARG A 873 -29.84 -28.12 -7.65
N LEU A 874 -28.86 -29.02 -7.60
CA LEU A 874 -27.90 -29.11 -6.50
C LEU A 874 -26.58 -28.45 -6.90
N LEU A 875 -26.23 -27.36 -6.23
CA LEU A 875 -25.01 -26.59 -6.49
C LEU A 875 -23.84 -27.13 -5.67
N LEU A 876 -22.70 -27.31 -6.33
CA LEU A 876 -21.43 -27.70 -5.71
C LEU A 876 -20.67 -26.46 -5.20
N PRO A 877 -19.81 -26.60 -4.18
CA PRO A 877 -18.99 -25.52 -3.62
C PRO A 877 -18.32 -24.63 -4.66
N GLY A 878 -17.65 -25.20 -5.66
CA GLY A 878 -16.97 -24.43 -6.72
C GLY A 878 -17.88 -23.55 -7.60
N VAL A 879 -19.21 -23.67 -7.48
CA VAL A 879 -20.19 -22.81 -8.16
C VAL A 879 -20.60 -21.63 -7.28
N PHE A 880 -20.88 -21.85 -6.01
CA PHE A 880 -21.45 -20.81 -5.13
C PHE A 880 -20.42 -20.17 -4.19
N PHE A 881 -19.28 -20.80 -3.89
CA PHE A 881 -18.20 -20.23 -3.06
C PHE A 881 -17.69 -18.88 -3.57
N PRO A 882 -17.47 -18.66 -4.89
CA PRO A 882 -17.07 -17.35 -5.40
C PRO A 882 -18.09 -16.23 -5.14
N ALA A 883 -19.33 -16.59 -4.84
CA ALA A 883 -20.39 -15.64 -4.53
C ALA A 883 -20.42 -15.27 -3.03
N LEU A 884 -19.78 -16.03 -2.14
CA LEU A 884 -19.90 -15.86 -0.71
C LEU A 884 -19.01 -14.72 -0.20
N SER A 885 -19.54 -13.92 0.73
CA SER A 885 -18.75 -12.98 1.53
C SER A 885 -18.13 -13.68 2.74
N THR A 886 -17.22 -13.00 3.46
CA THR A 886 -16.65 -13.49 4.73
C THR A 886 -17.73 -13.85 5.75
N GLU A 887 -18.81 -13.05 5.84
CA GLU A 887 -19.95 -13.37 6.72
C GLU A 887 -20.72 -14.60 6.24
N ASP A 888 -20.87 -14.79 4.93
CA ASP A 888 -21.53 -15.98 4.41
C ASP A 888 -20.70 -17.25 4.65
N PHE A 889 -19.36 -17.17 4.60
CA PHE A 889 -18.49 -18.28 5.00
C PHE A 889 -18.62 -18.63 6.48
N PHE A 890 -18.78 -17.63 7.36
CA PHE A 890 -19.04 -17.88 8.78
C PHE A 890 -20.40 -18.56 8.99
N VAL A 891 -21.45 -18.12 8.28
CA VAL A 891 -22.76 -18.78 8.29
C VAL A 891 -22.66 -20.23 7.79
N LEU A 892 -21.95 -20.46 6.69
CA LEU A 892 -21.73 -21.80 6.15
C LEU A 892 -21.04 -22.71 7.17
N TYR A 893 -19.98 -22.21 7.83
CA TYR A 893 -19.22 -22.95 8.83
C TYR A 893 -20.08 -23.34 10.05
N THR A 894 -20.76 -22.36 10.64
CA THR A 894 -21.62 -22.57 11.82
C THR A 894 -22.76 -23.55 11.54
N ARG A 895 -23.44 -23.41 10.39
CA ARG A 895 -24.50 -24.36 10.00
C ARG A 895 -23.95 -25.72 9.60
N GLY A 896 -22.75 -25.78 9.04
CA GLY A 896 -22.05 -27.04 8.78
C GLY A 896 -21.80 -27.83 10.06
N LEU A 897 -21.28 -27.18 11.10
CA LEU A 897 -21.14 -27.80 12.43
C LEU A 897 -22.50 -28.27 12.98
N ALA A 898 -23.54 -27.43 12.88
CA ALA A 898 -24.88 -27.74 13.38
C ALA A 898 -25.57 -28.90 12.63
N GLN A 899 -25.19 -29.20 11.39
CA GLN A 899 -25.68 -30.39 10.66
C GLN A 899 -24.79 -31.61 10.93
N ALA A 900 -23.47 -31.44 10.88
CA ALA A 900 -22.53 -32.55 10.86
C ALA A 900 -22.34 -33.20 12.25
N LEU A 901 -22.25 -32.40 13.31
CA LEU A 901 -22.01 -32.91 14.67
C LEU A 901 -23.20 -33.73 15.22
N PRO A 902 -24.46 -33.25 15.14
CA PRO A 902 -25.60 -34.08 15.54
C PRO A 902 -25.76 -35.33 14.68
N GLN A 903 -25.44 -35.24 13.38
CA GLN A 903 -25.52 -36.38 12.47
C GLN A 903 -24.49 -37.47 12.82
N MET A 904 -23.26 -37.08 13.17
CA MET A 904 -22.24 -37.99 13.69
C MET A 904 -22.70 -38.73 14.95
N ASN A 905 -23.28 -38.02 15.91
CA ASN A 905 -23.83 -38.62 17.13
C ASN A 905 -25.02 -39.54 16.86
N ARG A 906 -25.78 -39.29 15.79
CA ARG A 906 -26.88 -40.16 15.36
C ARG A 906 -26.34 -41.49 14.82
N TRP A 907 -25.32 -41.46 13.95
CA TRP A 907 -24.70 -42.67 13.43
C TRP A 907 -24.14 -43.56 14.56
N LEU A 908 -23.53 -42.96 15.57
CA LEU A 908 -23.00 -43.72 16.71
C LEU A 908 -24.13 -44.33 17.56
N ARG A 909 -25.16 -43.55 17.91
CA ARG A 909 -26.22 -43.98 18.84
C ARG A 909 -27.24 -44.90 18.21
N ASP A 910 -27.70 -44.59 17.00
CA ASP A 910 -28.84 -45.26 16.38
C ASP A 910 -28.39 -46.40 15.44
N ASP A 911 -27.27 -46.21 14.74
CA ASP A 911 -26.77 -47.15 13.73
C ASP A 911 -25.56 -47.99 14.17
N GLY A 912 -24.96 -47.66 15.32
CA GLY A 912 -23.75 -48.31 15.85
C GLY A 912 -22.48 -48.02 15.03
N VAL A 913 -22.48 -46.97 14.21
CA VAL A 913 -21.38 -46.61 13.32
C VAL A 913 -20.52 -45.52 13.98
N ASP A 914 -19.29 -45.89 14.34
CA ASP A 914 -18.36 -45.03 15.06
C ASP A 914 -17.36 -44.33 14.13
N VAL A 915 -17.82 -43.31 13.42
CA VAL A 915 -17.05 -42.56 12.40
C VAL A 915 -16.85 -41.10 12.82
N GLY A 916 -15.65 -40.55 12.58
CA GLY A 916 -15.36 -39.12 12.76
C GLY A 916 -15.77 -38.27 11.56
N VAL A 917 -15.87 -36.95 11.75
CA VAL A 917 -16.21 -35.99 10.69
C VAL A 917 -15.08 -34.97 10.52
N ALA A 918 -14.72 -34.69 9.28
CA ALA A 918 -13.85 -33.58 8.90
C ALA A 918 -14.67 -32.41 8.32
N LEU A 919 -14.29 -31.17 8.63
CA LEU A 919 -14.96 -29.97 8.17
C LEU A 919 -13.95 -28.88 7.82
N ASN A 920 -14.15 -28.22 6.68
CA ASN A 920 -13.27 -27.17 6.18
C ASN A 920 -13.31 -25.90 7.06
N LEU A 921 -12.15 -25.46 7.54
CA LEU A 921 -11.93 -24.21 8.25
C LEU A 921 -11.02 -23.31 7.40
N PRO A 922 -11.55 -22.23 6.81
CA PRO A 922 -10.70 -21.33 6.01
C PRO A 922 -9.68 -20.64 6.91
N LEU A 923 -8.45 -20.43 6.43
CA LEU A 923 -7.33 -19.91 7.22
C LEU A 923 -7.61 -18.48 7.75
N HIS A 924 -8.36 -17.69 6.99
CA HIS A 924 -8.77 -16.35 7.44
C HIS A 924 -9.69 -16.36 8.67
N ALA A 925 -10.27 -17.51 9.04
CA ALA A 925 -11.05 -17.71 10.26
C ALA A 925 -10.19 -17.61 11.53
N LEU A 926 -8.89 -17.88 11.45
CA LEU A 926 -7.99 -17.79 12.61
C LEU A 926 -7.84 -16.35 13.13
N GLY A 927 -8.09 -15.35 12.28
CA GLY A 927 -8.15 -13.94 12.71
C GLY A 927 -9.50 -13.51 13.28
N ASP A 928 -10.50 -14.39 13.33
CA ASP A 928 -11.87 -14.09 13.77
C ASP A 928 -12.30 -15.03 14.90
N ALA A 929 -12.34 -14.48 16.13
CA ALA A 929 -12.66 -15.23 17.34
C ALA A 929 -14.02 -15.96 17.28
N ARG A 930 -14.96 -15.48 16.45
CA ARG A 930 -16.29 -16.09 16.31
C ARG A 930 -16.24 -17.55 15.85
N TYR A 931 -15.25 -17.93 15.03
CA TYR A 931 -15.10 -19.31 14.57
C TYR A 931 -14.70 -20.26 15.70
N PHE A 932 -13.77 -19.82 16.54
CA PHE A 932 -13.35 -20.57 17.72
C PHE A 932 -14.52 -20.75 18.69
N GLU A 933 -15.22 -19.65 19.01
CA GLU A 933 -16.39 -19.65 19.90
C GLU A 933 -17.51 -20.55 19.37
N ALA A 934 -17.81 -20.47 18.07
CA ALA A 934 -18.82 -21.32 17.43
C ALA A 934 -18.46 -22.81 17.50
N THR A 935 -17.18 -23.15 17.32
CA THR A 935 -16.69 -24.53 17.42
C THR A 935 -16.83 -25.05 18.84
N GLN A 936 -16.37 -24.27 19.82
CA GLN A 936 -16.48 -24.60 21.23
C GLN A 936 -17.95 -24.79 21.64
N HIS A 937 -18.83 -23.87 21.24
CA HIS A 937 -20.26 -23.94 21.52
C HIS A 937 -20.88 -25.18 20.90
N ALA A 938 -20.64 -25.46 19.62
CA ALA A 938 -21.22 -26.61 18.93
C ALA A 938 -20.79 -27.96 19.54
N LEU A 939 -19.52 -28.09 19.95
CA LEU A 939 -19.04 -29.29 20.65
C LEU A 939 -19.74 -29.51 21.99
N GLN A 940 -19.98 -28.43 22.75
CA GLN A 940 -20.66 -28.46 24.04
C GLN A 940 -22.17 -28.73 23.88
N GLU A 941 -22.84 -27.99 23.00
CA GLU A 941 -24.28 -28.07 22.76
C GLU A 941 -24.70 -29.47 22.31
N TYR A 942 -23.96 -30.06 21.37
CA TYR A 942 -24.31 -31.37 20.81
C TYR A 942 -23.67 -32.55 21.55
N GLY A 943 -22.79 -32.30 22.53
CA GLY A 943 -22.13 -33.34 23.33
C GLY A 943 -21.24 -34.27 22.50
N CYS A 944 -20.47 -33.72 21.57
CA CYS A 944 -19.63 -34.50 20.66
C CYS A 944 -18.23 -34.72 21.24
N PRO A 945 -17.63 -35.93 21.13
CA PRO A 945 -16.23 -36.12 21.47
C PRO A 945 -15.34 -35.29 20.54
N ALA A 946 -14.63 -34.28 21.08
CA ALA A 946 -13.88 -33.31 20.28
C ALA A 946 -12.89 -33.96 19.30
N ARG A 947 -12.23 -35.06 19.70
CA ARG A 947 -11.29 -35.84 18.86
C ARG A 947 -11.90 -36.42 17.59
N ARG A 948 -13.23 -36.49 17.50
CA ARG A 948 -13.95 -36.99 16.32
C ARG A 948 -14.20 -35.90 15.28
N LEU A 949 -13.99 -34.64 15.64
CA LEU A 949 -14.03 -33.51 14.72
C LEU A 949 -12.61 -33.22 14.23
N THR A 950 -12.42 -33.22 12.92
CA THR A 950 -11.20 -32.73 12.26
C THR A 950 -11.51 -31.41 11.57
N LEU A 951 -10.67 -30.40 11.77
CA LEU A 951 -10.76 -29.14 11.03
C LEU A 951 -9.66 -29.08 9.97
N GLU A 952 -10.07 -28.92 8.72
CA GLU A 952 -9.16 -28.95 7.55
C GLU A 952 -8.84 -27.53 7.10
N ILE A 953 -7.55 -27.25 6.86
CA ILE A 953 -7.06 -25.91 6.52
C ILE A 953 -6.21 -25.98 5.26
N LEU A 954 -6.62 -25.26 4.23
CA LEU A 954 -5.97 -25.22 2.92
C LEU A 954 -4.54 -24.66 2.98
N GLU A 955 -3.63 -25.22 2.18
CA GLU A 955 -2.23 -24.79 2.04
C GLU A 955 -2.13 -23.38 1.44
N THR A 956 -2.97 -23.08 0.46
CA THR A 956 -2.85 -21.92 -0.45
C THR A 956 -3.34 -20.60 0.11
N GLU A 957 -4.06 -20.60 1.24
CA GLU A 957 -4.50 -19.36 1.87
C GLU A 957 -3.33 -18.65 2.58
N GLU A 958 -3.21 -17.33 2.38
CA GLU A 958 -2.29 -16.50 3.15
C GLU A 958 -2.89 -16.12 4.51
N ALA A 959 -2.09 -16.23 5.56
CA ALA A 959 -2.52 -15.84 6.90
C ALA A 959 -2.75 -14.32 6.96
N PRO A 960 -3.82 -13.85 7.65
CA PRO A 960 -4.03 -12.42 7.83
C PRO A 960 -2.83 -11.78 8.54
N GLY A 961 -2.40 -10.61 8.06
CA GLY A 961 -1.25 -9.90 8.64
C GLY A 961 -1.45 -9.63 10.14
N GLY A 962 -0.49 -10.07 10.95
CA GLY A 962 -0.49 -9.85 12.41
C GLY A 962 -1.14 -10.96 13.24
N VAL A 963 -1.69 -12.02 12.63
CA VAL A 963 -2.26 -13.16 13.36
C VAL A 963 -1.17 -14.18 13.72
N ASP A 964 -1.11 -14.57 14.99
CA ASP A 964 -0.32 -15.72 15.45
C ASP A 964 -1.04 -17.03 15.11
N VAL A 965 -0.83 -17.49 13.86
CA VAL A 965 -1.44 -18.74 13.35
C VAL A 965 -1.19 -19.93 14.27
N ALA A 966 0.03 -20.05 14.79
CA ALA A 966 0.39 -21.16 15.67
C ALA A 966 -0.38 -21.09 17.01
N GLY A 967 -0.46 -19.89 17.59
CA GLY A 967 -1.23 -19.63 18.80
C GLY A 967 -2.73 -19.90 18.64
N GLU A 968 -3.33 -19.48 17.53
CA GLU A 968 -4.76 -19.70 17.27
C GLU A 968 -5.07 -21.18 17.03
N LEU A 969 -4.26 -21.89 16.23
CA LEU A 969 -4.42 -23.34 16.04
C LEU A 969 -4.24 -24.11 17.36
N ALA A 970 -3.34 -23.66 18.24
CA ALA A 970 -3.18 -24.26 19.57
C ALA A 970 -4.46 -24.13 20.42
N LYS A 971 -5.24 -23.06 20.27
CA LYS A 971 -6.54 -22.93 20.95
C LYS A 971 -7.53 -23.99 20.47
N PHE A 972 -7.65 -24.19 19.15
CA PHE A 972 -8.48 -25.25 18.61
C PHE A 972 -8.02 -26.63 19.12
N LYS A 973 -6.71 -26.92 19.07
CA LYS A 973 -6.15 -28.17 19.65
C LYS A 973 -6.48 -28.34 21.13
N ALA A 974 -6.52 -27.26 21.92
CA ALA A 974 -6.88 -27.31 23.33
C ALA A 974 -8.34 -27.71 23.58
N LEU A 975 -9.25 -27.53 22.60
CA LEU A 975 -10.61 -28.10 22.64
C LEU A 975 -10.60 -29.63 22.48
N GLY A 976 -9.51 -30.20 21.97
CA GLY A 976 -9.37 -31.63 21.69
C GLY A 976 -9.75 -32.04 20.26
N VAL A 977 -9.96 -31.09 19.34
CA VAL A 977 -10.17 -31.39 17.92
C VAL A 977 -8.86 -31.81 17.23
N GLU A 978 -8.99 -32.52 16.12
CA GLU A 978 -7.87 -32.80 15.23
C GLU A 978 -7.76 -31.72 14.15
N LEU A 979 -6.55 -31.45 13.68
CA LEU A 979 -6.27 -30.49 12.62
C LEU A 979 -5.63 -31.19 11.43
N ALA A 980 -6.07 -30.87 10.22
CA ALA A 980 -5.49 -31.35 8.98
C ALA A 980 -5.00 -30.19 8.12
N GLU A 981 -3.81 -30.32 7.53
CA GLU A 981 -3.38 -29.45 6.44
C GLU A 981 -3.85 -30.04 5.11
N ASP A 982 -4.60 -29.26 4.35
CA ASP A 982 -5.25 -29.65 3.10
C ASP A 982 -4.56 -29.07 1.87
N ASP A 983 -4.74 -29.68 0.70
CA ASP A 983 -4.16 -29.26 -0.58
C ASP A 983 -2.61 -29.24 -0.69
N LEU A 984 -1.90 -30.16 0.00
CA LEU A 984 -0.43 -30.19 -0.03
C LEU A 984 0.13 -30.41 -1.44
N GLY A 985 1.05 -29.53 -1.85
CA GLY A 985 1.80 -29.58 -3.11
C GLY A 985 1.34 -28.56 -4.15
N SER A 986 0.40 -27.68 -3.79
CA SER A 986 -0.17 -26.65 -4.67
C SER A 986 0.45 -25.26 -4.49
N GLY A 987 1.25 -25.03 -3.43
CA GLY A 987 1.84 -23.73 -3.06
C GLY A 987 3.34 -23.75 -2.72
N HIS A 988 3.92 -22.57 -2.43
CA HIS A 988 5.37 -22.38 -2.17
C HIS A 988 5.73 -22.36 -0.65
N SER A 989 4.75 -22.50 0.26
CA SER A 989 4.91 -22.23 1.71
C SER A 989 4.68 -23.43 2.65
N SER A 990 4.39 -24.62 2.14
CA SER A 990 3.97 -25.82 2.90
C SER A 990 4.98 -26.36 3.91
N LEU A 991 6.25 -26.48 3.55
CA LEU A 991 7.22 -27.21 4.37
C LEU A 991 7.47 -26.58 5.74
N ARG A 992 7.43 -25.24 5.80
CA ARG A 992 7.60 -24.52 7.07
C ARG A 992 6.37 -24.71 7.97
N ARG A 993 5.16 -24.63 7.40
CA ARG A 993 3.88 -24.83 8.10
C ARG A 993 3.77 -26.24 8.65
N LEU A 994 4.02 -27.25 7.82
CA LEU A 994 4.06 -28.66 8.19
C LEU A 994 4.92 -28.94 9.42
N ARG A 995 6.07 -28.25 9.54
CA ARG A 995 7.01 -28.41 10.65
C ARG A 995 6.62 -27.61 11.90
N GLU A 996 6.14 -26.38 11.73
CA GLU A 996 5.95 -25.41 12.83
C GLU A 996 4.53 -25.44 13.42
N LEU A 997 3.53 -25.96 12.69
CA LEU A 997 2.13 -25.93 13.08
C LEU A 997 1.63 -27.28 13.65
N PRO A 998 0.63 -27.26 14.55
CA PRO A 998 0.19 -28.42 15.30
C PRO A 998 -0.83 -29.29 14.52
N PHE A 999 -0.57 -29.58 13.24
CA PHE A 999 -1.40 -30.50 12.45
C PHE A 999 -1.25 -31.95 12.92
N ASP A 1000 -2.30 -32.76 12.79
CA ASP A 1000 -2.28 -34.21 13.03
C ASP A 1000 -2.22 -34.99 11.71
N HIS A 1001 -2.87 -34.45 10.68
CA HIS A 1001 -2.99 -35.04 9.34
C HIS A 1001 -2.50 -34.09 8.26
N VAL A 1002 -2.07 -34.66 7.14
CA VAL A 1002 -1.62 -33.96 5.95
C VAL A 1002 -2.30 -34.61 4.75
N LYS A 1003 -2.97 -33.83 3.92
CA LYS A 1003 -3.72 -34.30 2.76
C LYS A 1003 -2.99 -33.88 1.48
N ILE A 1004 -2.63 -34.85 0.63
CA ILE A 1004 -1.96 -34.62 -0.66
C ILE A 1004 -3.02 -34.30 -1.71
N ASP A 1005 -2.88 -33.14 -2.39
CA ASP A 1005 -3.87 -32.62 -3.34
C ASP A 1005 -4.08 -33.55 -4.56
N ARG A 1006 -5.31 -33.58 -5.07
CA ARG A 1006 -5.66 -34.32 -6.29
C ARG A 1006 -4.83 -33.89 -7.51
N LYS A 1007 -4.40 -32.63 -7.63
CA LYS A 1007 -3.58 -32.21 -8.79
C LYS A 1007 -2.20 -32.84 -8.78
N VAL A 1008 -1.65 -33.13 -7.59
CA VAL A 1008 -0.38 -33.85 -7.43
C VAL A 1008 -0.52 -35.31 -7.84
N VAL A 1009 -1.69 -35.89 -7.56
CA VAL A 1009 -2.01 -37.31 -7.77
C VAL A 1009 -2.51 -37.59 -9.19
N SER A 1010 -2.86 -36.55 -9.96
CA SER A 1010 -3.40 -36.70 -11.30
C SER A 1010 -2.36 -37.21 -12.31
N LEU A 1011 -2.64 -38.38 -12.91
CA LEU A 1011 -1.79 -39.00 -13.93
C LEU A 1011 -2.04 -38.44 -15.35
N ALA A 1012 -2.92 -37.45 -15.52
CA ALA A 1012 -3.32 -36.94 -16.83
C ALA A 1012 -2.18 -36.16 -17.51
N GLY A 1013 -1.49 -36.80 -18.47
CA GLY A 1013 -0.43 -36.19 -19.27
C GLY A 1013 0.95 -36.12 -18.59
N GLN A 1014 1.16 -36.85 -17.49
CA GLN A 1014 2.42 -36.90 -16.73
C GLN A 1014 2.99 -38.31 -16.63
N ASP A 1015 4.30 -38.44 -16.38
CA ASP A 1015 4.95 -39.73 -16.13
C ASP A 1015 4.50 -40.31 -14.78
N ALA A 1016 3.90 -41.49 -14.81
CA ALA A 1016 3.40 -42.18 -13.61
C ALA A 1016 4.50 -42.46 -12.58
N SER A 1017 5.75 -42.67 -13.02
CA SER A 1017 6.87 -42.90 -12.10
C SER A 1017 7.19 -41.65 -11.27
N ASP A 1018 7.10 -40.47 -11.88
CA ASP A 1018 7.40 -39.21 -11.20
C ASP A 1018 6.31 -38.85 -10.19
N VAL A 1019 5.04 -39.05 -10.55
CA VAL A 1019 3.90 -38.86 -9.64
C VAL A 1019 4.00 -39.79 -8.43
N LEU A 1020 4.26 -41.09 -8.63
CA LEU A 1020 4.43 -42.04 -7.54
C LEU A 1020 5.64 -41.70 -6.66
N ARG A 1021 6.75 -41.23 -7.25
CA ARG A 1021 7.92 -40.77 -6.50
C ARG A 1021 7.59 -39.56 -5.63
N LEU A 1022 6.85 -38.60 -6.16
CA LEU A 1022 6.42 -37.42 -5.41
C LEU A 1022 5.51 -37.79 -4.25
N ILE A 1023 4.49 -38.64 -4.48
CA ILE A 1023 3.60 -39.15 -3.42
C ILE A 1023 4.44 -39.81 -2.32
N TYR A 1024 5.35 -40.71 -2.68
CA TYR A 1024 6.23 -41.40 -1.72
C TYR A 1024 7.06 -40.43 -0.86
N GLN A 1025 7.67 -39.41 -1.48
CA GLN A 1025 8.50 -38.45 -0.75
C GLN A 1025 7.66 -37.58 0.20
N LEU A 1026 6.46 -37.16 -0.22
CA LEU A 1026 5.52 -36.42 0.63
C LEU A 1026 5.03 -37.29 1.79
N THR A 1027 4.73 -38.58 1.55
CA THR A 1027 4.37 -39.53 2.60
C THR A 1027 5.47 -39.65 3.65
N ARG A 1028 6.73 -39.84 3.21
CA ARG A 1028 7.87 -39.94 4.13
C ARG A 1028 8.12 -38.66 4.90
N LEU A 1029 7.97 -37.51 4.26
CA LEU A 1029 8.09 -36.22 4.93
C LEU A 1029 7.04 -36.11 6.05
N GLY A 1030 5.77 -36.39 5.75
CA GLY A 1030 4.69 -36.38 6.74
C GLY A 1030 5.00 -37.29 7.94
N HIS A 1031 5.40 -38.53 7.66
CA HIS A 1031 5.79 -39.49 8.71
C HIS A 1031 6.99 -39.02 9.54
N SER A 1032 8.01 -38.42 8.91
CA SER A 1032 9.19 -37.89 9.62
C SER A 1032 8.86 -36.74 10.57
N LEU A 1033 7.76 -36.03 10.30
CA LEU A 1033 7.21 -34.96 11.13
C LEU A 1033 6.14 -35.47 12.12
N GLY A 1034 5.92 -36.79 12.18
CA GLY A 1034 4.95 -37.43 13.07
C GLY A 1034 3.49 -37.18 12.66
N LYS A 1035 3.22 -36.93 11.38
CA LYS A 1035 1.89 -36.67 10.83
C LYS A 1035 1.37 -37.88 10.07
N ARG A 1036 0.05 -38.13 10.09
CA ARG A 1036 -0.59 -39.10 9.19
C ARG A 1036 -0.84 -38.48 7.82
N VAL A 1037 -0.73 -39.27 6.76
CA VAL A 1037 -0.82 -38.80 5.38
C VAL A 1037 -2.04 -39.41 4.68
N VAL A 1038 -2.88 -38.53 4.15
CA VAL A 1038 -4.06 -38.88 3.35
C VAL A 1038 -3.81 -38.49 1.91
N VAL A 1039 -4.09 -39.38 0.96
CA VAL A 1039 -4.04 -39.04 -0.47
C VAL A 1039 -5.45 -38.78 -0.99
N GLU A 1040 -5.65 -37.59 -1.57
CA GLU A 1040 -6.92 -37.23 -2.18
C GLU A 1040 -6.97 -37.51 -3.67
N GLY A 1041 -8.19 -37.56 -4.22
CA GLY A 1041 -8.39 -37.66 -5.66
C GLY A 1041 -8.03 -39.02 -6.24
N VAL A 1042 -8.03 -40.10 -5.44
CA VAL A 1042 -7.83 -41.46 -5.94
C VAL A 1042 -9.06 -41.89 -6.75
N GLU A 1043 -8.93 -41.94 -8.07
CA GLU A 1043 -10.05 -42.14 -9.00
C GLU A 1043 -10.25 -43.59 -9.44
N ASP A 1044 -9.22 -44.42 -9.41
CA ASP A 1044 -9.25 -45.82 -9.84
C ASP A 1044 -8.53 -46.78 -8.87
N ASP A 1045 -8.82 -48.09 -9.03
CA ASP A 1045 -8.27 -49.16 -8.20
C ASP A 1045 -6.76 -49.36 -8.41
N ALA A 1046 -6.23 -49.02 -9.59
CA ALA A 1046 -4.81 -49.22 -9.89
C ALA A 1046 -3.93 -48.23 -9.11
N LEU A 1047 -4.37 -46.98 -8.99
CA LEU A 1047 -3.74 -45.97 -8.15
C LEU A 1047 -3.92 -46.30 -6.66
N LEU A 1048 -5.08 -46.80 -6.25
CA LEU A 1048 -5.34 -47.27 -4.88
C LEU A 1048 -4.32 -48.34 -4.44
N ASP A 1049 -4.08 -49.34 -5.27
CA ASP A 1049 -3.08 -50.38 -4.99
C ASP A 1049 -1.67 -49.79 -4.90
N ALA A 1050 -1.32 -48.85 -5.79
CA ALA A 1050 -0.01 -48.22 -5.82
C ALA A 1050 0.27 -47.38 -4.55
N VAL A 1051 -0.66 -46.53 -4.13
CA VAL A 1051 -0.48 -45.71 -2.91
C VAL A 1051 -0.47 -46.57 -1.64
N THR A 1052 -1.18 -47.70 -1.65
CA THR A 1052 -1.12 -48.71 -0.57
C THR A 1052 0.29 -49.31 -0.47
N VAL A 1053 0.92 -49.64 -1.60
CA VAL A 1053 2.31 -50.11 -1.63
C VAL A 1053 3.26 -49.04 -1.08
N LEU A 1054 3.08 -47.77 -1.44
CA LEU A 1054 3.93 -46.66 -1.01
C LEU A 1054 3.87 -46.33 0.50
N GLY A 1055 2.95 -46.96 1.23
CA GLY A 1055 2.82 -46.80 2.68
C GLY A 1055 1.98 -45.58 3.10
N VAL A 1056 1.05 -45.13 2.25
CA VAL A 1056 0.08 -44.09 2.60
C VAL A 1056 -0.86 -44.59 3.71
N ASP A 1057 -1.25 -43.72 4.64
CA ASP A 1057 -2.07 -44.10 5.79
C ASP A 1057 -3.56 -44.23 5.44
N ALA A 1058 -4.08 -43.28 4.66
CA ALA A 1058 -5.48 -43.25 4.25
C ALA A 1058 -5.67 -42.64 2.86
N VAL A 1059 -6.80 -42.93 2.24
CA VAL A 1059 -7.14 -42.45 0.89
C VAL A 1059 -8.56 -41.94 0.81
N GLN A 1060 -8.76 -40.91 0.00
CA GLN A 1060 -10.07 -40.35 -0.32
C GLN A 1060 -10.17 -40.10 -1.83
N GLY A 1061 -11.32 -40.43 -2.42
CA GLY A 1061 -11.53 -40.27 -3.85
C GLY A 1061 -12.67 -41.11 -4.40
N TYR A 1062 -12.88 -41.03 -5.71
CA TYR A 1062 -13.99 -41.71 -6.38
C TYR A 1062 -13.82 -43.22 -6.49
N ALA A 1063 -12.58 -43.74 -6.40
CA ALA A 1063 -12.32 -45.17 -6.23
C ALA A 1063 -12.97 -45.73 -4.95
N ILE A 1064 -13.12 -44.89 -3.93
CA ILE A 1064 -13.78 -45.28 -2.68
C ILE A 1064 -15.28 -45.00 -2.78
N ALA A 1065 -15.66 -43.73 -2.85
CA ALA A 1065 -17.04 -43.30 -3.08
C ALA A 1065 -17.11 -41.81 -3.45
N ARG A 1066 -18.19 -41.43 -4.14
CA ARG A 1066 -18.57 -40.02 -4.32
C ARG A 1066 -19.22 -39.47 -3.04
N PRO A 1067 -19.18 -38.15 -2.80
CA PRO A 1067 -19.90 -37.53 -1.69
C PRO A 1067 -21.40 -37.83 -1.73
N MET A 1068 -21.96 -38.36 -0.64
CA MET A 1068 -23.34 -38.83 -0.57
C MET A 1068 -24.14 -38.20 0.58
N PRO A 1069 -25.47 -38.11 0.49
CA PRO A 1069 -26.30 -37.69 1.62
C PRO A 1069 -26.13 -38.61 2.83
N ALA A 1070 -26.37 -38.09 4.04
CA ALA A 1070 -26.22 -38.84 5.30
C ALA A 1070 -26.97 -40.18 5.33
N GLN A 1071 -28.14 -40.25 4.68
CA GLN A 1071 -29.00 -41.43 4.65
C GLN A 1071 -28.40 -42.59 3.84
N GLN A 1072 -27.48 -42.30 2.91
CA GLN A 1072 -26.84 -43.31 2.06
C GLN A 1072 -25.54 -43.85 2.68
N LEU A 1073 -24.94 -43.13 3.63
CA LEU A 1073 -23.64 -43.48 4.20
C LEU A 1073 -23.66 -44.81 4.97
N VAL A 1074 -24.64 -45.00 5.87
CA VAL A 1074 -24.71 -46.20 6.71
C VAL A 1074 -24.96 -47.48 5.89
N PRO A 1075 -25.92 -47.52 4.94
CA PRO A 1075 -26.05 -48.65 4.02
C PRO A 1075 -24.75 -48.97 3.28
N TRP A 1076 -24.10 -47.95 2.73
CA TRP A 1076 -22.85 -48.11 1.98
C TRP A 1076 -21.71 -48.66 2.87
N LEU A 1077 -21.58 -48.19 4.12
CA LEU A 1077 -20.58 -48.70 5.07
C LEU A 1077 -20.82 -50.17 5.40
N ARG A 1078 -22.09 -50.58 5.58
CA ARG A 1078 -22.45 -51.98 5.87
C ARG A 1078 -22.14 -52.90 4.68
N GLU A 1079 -22.46 -52.48 3.47
CA GLU A 1079 -22.13 -53.22 2.24
C GLU A 1079 -20.62 -53.39 2.08
N ARG A 1080 -19.84 -52.32 2.31
CA ARG A 1080 -18.38 -52.38 2.24
C ARG A 1080 -17.76 -53.28 3.31
N HIS A 1081 -18.26 -53.22 4.54
CA HIS A 1081 -17.81 -54.12 5.61
C HIS A 1081 -18.13 -55.58 5.27
N ALA A 1082 -19.31 -55.84 4.69
CA ALA A 1082 -19.72 -57.17 4.25
C ALA A 1082 -18.92 -57.68 3.05
N ALA A 1083 -18.47 -56.80 2.17
CA ALA A 1083 -17.57 -57.14 1.06
C ALA A 1083 -16.18 -57.62 1.55
N GLY A 1084 -15.79 -57.25 2.78
CA GLY A 1084 -14.54 -57.66 3.42
C GLY A 1084 -13.28 -57.08 2.77
N ALA A 1085 -12.20 -56.95 3.55
CA ALA A 1085 -10.86 -56.90 2.97
C ALA A 1085 -10.68 -58.12 2.05
N PRO A 1086 -9.98 -58.02 0.90
CA PRO A 1086 -9.81 -59.15 0.00
C PRO A 1086 -9.31 -60.34 0.81
N ALA A 1087 -10.16 -61.37 0.90
CA ALA A 1087 -9.81 -62.62 1.54
C ALA A 1087 -8.51 -63.10 0.89
N GLY A 1088 -7.46 -63.28 1.70
CA GLY A 1088 -6.22 -63.87 1.23
C GLY A 1088 -6.55 -65.17 0.47
N GLY A 1089 -6.27 -65.22 -0.83
CA GLY A 1089 -6.62 -66.40 -1.61
C GLY A 1089 -6.67 -66.30 -3.14
N ALA A 1090 -6.63 -65.11 -3.75
CA ALA A 1090 -6.43 -65.01 -5.20
C ALA A 1090 -5.28 -64.04 -5.48
N GLN A 1091 -4.13 -64.57 -5.91
CA GLN A 1091 -3.06 -63.81 -6.54
C GLN A 1091 -3.61 -63.17 -7.83
N GLN A 1092 -4.34 -62.06 -7.71
CA GLN A 1092 -4.38 -61.10 -8.81
C GLN A 1092 -2.97 -60.54 -8.93
N GLN A 1093 -2.35 -60.70 -10.10
CA GLN A 1093 -1.04 -60.12 -10.36
C GLN A 1093 -1.15 -58.61 -10.10
N PRO A 1094 -0.26 -58.03 -9.27
CA PRO A 1094 -0.30 -56.60 -8.98
C PRO A 1094 -0.26 -55.80 -10.29
N GLY A 1095 -1.14 -54.81 -10.40
CA GLY A 1095 -1.25 -53.96 -11.59
C GLY A 1095 0.03 -53.13 -11.84
N THR A 1096 0.15 -52.58 -13.05
CA THR A 1096 1.34 -51.84 -13.51
C THR A 1096 1.81 -50.75 -12.54
N LEU A 1097 0.89 -49.93 -12.01
CA LEU A 1097 1.23 -48.86 -11.05
C LEU A 1097 1.72 -49.41 -9.72
N ALA A 1098 1.15 -50.51 -9.22
CA ALA A 1098 1.59 -51.15 -8.00
C ALA A 1098 2.99 -51.76 -8.14
N ASN A 1099 3.33 -52.31 -9.31
CA ASN A 1099 4.67 -52.81 -9.58
C ASN A 1099 5.69 -51.67 -9.73
N LEU A 1100 5.30 -50.55 -10.35
CA LEU A 1100 6.14 -49.34 -10.37
C LEU A 1100 6.39 -48.79 -8.96
N ALA A 1101 5.38 -48.78 -8.09
CA ALA A 1101 5.53 -48.41 -6.68
C ALA A 1101 6.48 -49.36 -5.93
N ARG A 1102 6.38 -50.68 -6.15
CA ARG A 1102 7.32 -51.68 -5.59
C ARG A 1102 8.74 -51.46 -6.07
N LEU A 1103 8.92 -51.24 -7.36
CA LEU A 1103 10.22 -50.91 -7.96
C LEU A 1103 10.83 -49.68 -7.30
N LEU A 1104 10.05 -48.62 -7.12
CA LEU A 1104 10.50 -47.40 -6.47
C LEU A 1104 10.97 -47.64 -5.03
N LEU A 1105 10.21 -48.40 -4.23
CA LEU A 1105 10.62 -48.76 -2.88
C LEU A 1105 11.89 -49.60 -2.83
N TRP A 1106 12.02 -50.54 -3.77
CA TRP A 1106 13.22 -51.37 -3.91
C TRP A 1106 14.45 -50.50 -4.25
N GLU A 1107 14.32 -49.56 -5.18
CA GLU A 1107 15.38 -48.61 -5.54
C GLU A 1107 15.77 -47.72 -4.35
N GLU A 1108 14.81 -47.19 -3.60
CA GLU A 1108 15.09 -46.35 -2.43
C GLU A 1108 15.79 -47.13 -1.32
N ARG A 1109 15.40 -48.39 -1.07
CA ARG A 1109 16.12 -49.27 -0.12
C ARG A 1109 17.54 -49.56 -0.58
N LEU A 1110 17.72 -49.82 -1.87
CA LEU A 1110 19.04 -50.00 -2.46
C LEU A 1110 19.90 -48.75 -2.29
N HIS A 1111 19.37 -47.55 -2.56
CA HIS A 1111 20.08 -46.29 -2.36
C HIS A 1111 20.42 -46.04 -0.88
N LEU A 1112 19.54 -46.35 0.07
CA LEU A 1112 19.85 -46.24 1.50
C LEU A 1112 20.99 -47.17 1.93
N LEU A 1113 21.08 -48.38 1.36
CA LEU A 1113 22.12 -49.34 1.67
C LEU A 1113 23.49 -48.97 1.07
N PHE A 1114 23.53 -48.18 -0.01
CA PHE A 1114 24.76 -47.82 -0.75
C PHE A 1114 25.10 -46.31 -0.80
N GLY A 1115 24.22 -45.43 -0.33
CA GLY A 1115 24.23 -43.98 -0.60
C GLY A 1115 25.18 -43.10 0.23
N ASP A 1116 25.83 -43.64 1.27
CA ASP A 1116 26.64 -42.84 2.22
C ASP A 1116 28.14 -42.76 1.86
N ARG A 1117 28.47 -42.38 0.61
CA ARG A 1117 29.86 -42.11 0.20
C ARG A 1117 30.21 -40.63 -0.03
N TYR A 1118 29.30 -39.66 0.10
CA TYR A 1118 29.59 -38.27 -0.32
C TYR A 1118 29.17 -37.09 0.58
N ALA A 1119 28.68 -37.25 1.82
CA ALA A 1119 28.43 -36.08 2.69
C ALA A 1119 28.73 -36.31 4.18
N TYR A 1120 29.78 -35.63 4.69
CA TYR A 1120 30.08 -35.28 6.09
C TYR A 1120 30.01 -36.36 7.22
N ARG A 1121 31.22 -36.84 7.62
CA ARG A 1121 31.66 -37.45 8.91
C ARG A 1121 30.98 -38.77 9.42
N LYS A 1122 31.81 -39.84 9.43
CA LYS A 1122 31.77 -41.17 10.13
C LYS A 1122 30.98 -41.24 11.47
N PRO A 1123 30.42 -42.41 11.87
CA PRO A 1123 31.02 -43.77 11.76
C PRO A 1123 30.16 -44.86 11.08
N ALA A 1124 30.83 -46.01 10.82
CA ALA A 1124 30.46 -47.12 9.92
C ALA A 1124 29.12 -47.84 10.18
N PRO A 1125 28.61 -48.51 9.13
CA PRO A 1125 28.66 -49.98 9.12
C PRO A 1125 29.35 -50.56 7.88
N VAL A 1126 29.72 -51.83 8.00
CA VAL A 1126 30.63 -52.65 7.18
C VAL A 1126 30.36 -52.55 5.68
N SER A 1127 31.36 -52.13 4.90
CA SER A 1127 31.35 -52.29 3.44
C SER A 1127 31.63 -53.74 3.07
N VAL A 1128 30.79 -54.33 2.21
CA VAL A 1128 31.03 -55.66 1.59
C VAL A 1128 32.38 -55.69 0.83
N ALA A 1129 32.89 -54.53 0.41
CA ALA A 1129 34.20 -54.38 -0.20
C ALA A 1129 35.37 -54.55 0.80
N ASP A 1130 35.20 -54.18 2.08
CA ASP A 1130 36.25 -54.23 3.12
C ASP A 1130 36.43 -55.63 3.73
N LEU A 1131 35.58 -56.60 3.39
CA LEU A 1131 35.76 -58.03 3.67
C LEU A 1131 36.79 -58.65 2.71
N ALA A 1132 37.99 -58.10 2.66
CA ALA A 1132 39.11 -58.65 1.91
C ALA A 1132 39.76 -59.79 2.71
N GLY A 1133 39.13 -60.97 2.73
CA GLY A 1133 39.77 -62.16 3.30
C GLY A 1133 38.94 -63.43 3.34
N ASP A 1134 37.61 -63.34 3.44
CA ASP A 1134 36.75 -64.52 3.66
C ASP A 1134 35.56 -64.53 2.70
N SER A 1135 35.62 -65.41 1.68
CA SER A 1135 34.60 -65.52 0.64
C SER A 1135 33.24 -65.94 1.21
N ALA A 1136 33.22 -66.72 2.29
CA ALA A 1136 31.98 -67.20 2.91
C ALA A 1136 31.19 -66.06 3.59
N LEU A 1137 31.88 -65.07 4.17
CA LEU A 1137 31.25 -63.90 4.80
C LEU A 1137 30.69 -62.92 3.75
N ARG A 1138 31.36 -62.78 2.59
CA ARG A 1138 30.84 -61.98 1.46
C ARG A 1138 29.57 -62.59 0.88
N ASP A 1139 29.57 -63.91 0.64
CA ASP A 1139 28.38 -64.60 0.11
C ASP A 1139 27.22 -64.54 1.11
N PHE A 1140 27.48 -64.70 2.41
CA PHE A 1140 26.46 -64.57 3.45
C PHE A 1140 25.86 -63.15 3.52
N ALA A 1141 26.69 -62.10 3.49
CA ALA A 1141 26.23 -60.71 3.50
C ALA A 1141 25.44 -60.36 2.23
N PHE A 1142 25.86 -60.87 1.07
CA PHE A 1142 25.16 -60.69 -0.19
C PHE A 1142 23.81 -61.40 -0.22
N ASP A 1143 23.73 -62.65 0.28
CA ASP A 1143 22.48 -63.40 0.40
C ASP A 1143 21.52 -62.80 1.44
N HIS A 1144 22.05 -62.15 2.48
CA HIS A 1144 21.23 -61.39 3.43
C HIS A 1144 20.65 -60.13 2.77
N LEU A 1145 21.46 -59.39 2.01
CA LEU A 1145 21.04 -58.19 1.27
C LEU A 1145 19.97 -58.53 0.21
N LEU A 1146 20.16 -59.62 -0.53
CA LEU A 1146 19.18 -60.17 -1.46
C LEU A 1146 17.84 -60.45 -0.75
N ARG A 1147 17.87 -61.08 0.43
CA ARG A 1147 16.65 -61.37 1.20
C ARG A 1147 15.95 -60.11 1.73
N GLU A 1148 16.71 -59.08 2.14
CA GLU A 1148 16.13 -57.80 2.59
C GLU A 1148 15.41 -57.03 1.47
N LEU A 1149 15.96 -57.11 0.25
CA LEU A 1149 15.41 -56.43 -0.92
C LEU A 1149 14.32 -57.24 -1.64
N GLU A 1150 14.28 -58.57 -1.48
CA GLU A 1150 13.34 -59.47 -2.16
C GLU A 1150 11.87 -59.12 -1.87
N ALA A 1151 11.55 -58.67 -0.67
CA ALA A 1151 10.17 -58.34 -0.26
C ALA A 1151 9.56 -57.14 -1.02
N THR A 1152 10.40 -56.25 -1.53
CA THR A 1152 9.99 -55.06 -2.30
C THR A 1152 10.22 -55.20 -3.80
N PHE A 1153 10.78 -56.31 -4.26
CA PHE A 1153 11.05 -56.51 -5.69
C PHE A 1153 9.73 -56.64 -6.48
N PRO A 1154 9.61 -55.98 -7.65
CA PRO A 1154 8.33 -55.87 -8.37
C PRO A 1154 7.90 -57.12 -9.15
N LEU A 1155 8.77 -58.13 -9.31
CA LEU A 1155 8.49 -59.38 -10.05
C LEU A 1155 8.37 -60.59 -9.11
N ALA A 1156 7.59 -61.60 -9.51
CA ALA A 1156 7.35 -62.81 -8.72
C ALA A 1156 8.61 -63.70 -8.58
N ALA A 1157 8.57 -64.66 -7.64
CA ALA A 1157 9.69 -65.50 -7.18
C ALA A 1157 10.49 -66.30 -8.25
N GLY A 1158 10.05 -66.31 -9.52
CA GLY A 1158 10.75 -66.90 -10.67
C GLY A 1158 11.85 -66.02 -11.29
N ASP A 1159 11.84 -64.69 -11.07
CA ASP A 1159 12.78 -63.72 -11.67
C ASP A 1159 13.99 -63.38 -10.79
N ARG A 1160 14.37 -64.29 -9.89
CA ARG A 1160 15.52 -64.14 -8.98
C ARG A 1160 16.83 -63.85 -9.71
N GLY A 1161 16.96 -64.25 -10.98
CA GLY A 1161 18.13 -63.95 -11.81
C GLY A 1161 18.29 -62.46 -12.12
N VAL A 1162 17.19 -61.76 -12.42
CA VAL A 1162 17.18 -60.32 -12.69
C VAL A 1162 17.44 -59.54 -11.41
N HIS A 1163 16.77 -59.91 -10.31
CA HIS A 1163 17.01 -59.31 -8.99
C HIS A 1163 18.48 -59.45 -8.57
N ARG A 1164 19.05 -60.66 -8.69
CA ARG A 1164 20.47 -60.92 -8.38
C ARG A 1164 21.41 -60.12 -9.28
N SER A 1165 21.13 -60.02 -10.57
CA SER A 1165 21.97 -59.27 -11.53
C SER A 1165 21.99 -57.77 -11.23
N LEU A 1166 20.83 -57.19 -10.89
CA LEU A 1166 20.70 -55.79 -10.51
C LEU A 1166 21.42 -55.46 -9.19
N VAL A 1167 21.25 -56.29 -8.15
CA VAL A 1167 21.98 -56.14 -6.88
C VAL A 1167 23.48 -56.32 -7.10
N THR A 1168 23.90 -57.27 -7.94
CA THR A 1168 25.32 -57.49 -8.30
C THR A 1168 25.91 -56.27 -9.00
N ALA A 1169 25.21 -55.69 -9.98
CA ALA A 1169 25.66 -54.50 -10.69
C ALA A 1169 25.75 -53.28 -9.74
N ALA A 1170 24.77 -53.11 -8.85
CA ALA A 1170 24.79 -52.05 -7.84
C ALA A 1170 25.95 -52.19 -6.84
N VAL A 1171 26.22 -53.41 -6.36
CA VAL A 1171 27.33 -53.70 -5.42
C VAL A 1171 28.70 -53.56 -6.09
N SER A 1172 28.83 -54.03 -7.34
CA SER A 1172 30.13 -54.12 -8.04
C SER A 1172 30.52 -52.82 -8.74
N HIS A 1173 29.56 -52.11 -9.34
CA HIS A 1173 29.80 -50.97 -10.21
C HIS A 1173 29.07 -49.69 -9.76
N GLY A 1174 28.21 -49.78 -8.74
CA GLY A 1174 27.44 -48.66 -8.20
C GLY A 1174 26.10 -48.46 -8.90
N PRO A 1175 25.09 -47.88 -8.20
CA PRO A 1175 23.76 -47.59 -8.76
C PRO A 1175 23.76 -46.57 -9.91
N GLY A 1176 24.85 -45.83 -10.11
CA GLY A 1176 25.00 -44.86 -11.21
C GLY A 1176 25.71 -45.40 -12.45
N SER A 1177 26.02 -46.70 -12.52
CA SER A 1177 26.74 -47.30 -13.65
C SER A 1177 25.85 -47.56 -14.87
N ASP A 1178 26.43 -47.49 -16.07
CA ASP A 1178 25.74 -47.79 -17.33
C ASP A 1178 25.18 -49.22 -17.36
N GLU A 1179 25.87 -50.16 -16.70
CA GLU A 1179 25.40 -51.54 -16.56
C GLU A 1179 24.15 -51.65 -15.69
N TYR A 1180 24.13 -50.98 -14.55
CA TYR A 1180 22.94 -50.89 -13.70
C TYR A 1180 21.79 -50.18 -14.42
N GLY A 1181 22.06 -49.05 -15.09
CA GLY A 1181 21.07 -48.29 -15.85
C GLY A 1181 20.39 -49.10 -16.96
N ARG A 1182 21.16 -49.92 -17.68
CA ARG A 1182 20.64 -50.84 -18.71
C ARG A 1182 19.76 -51.95 -18.12
N LEU A 1183 20.21 -52.62 -17.06
CA LEU A 1183 19.43 -53.66 -16.38
C LEU A 1183 18.15 -53.09 -15.75
N ARG A 1184 18.23 -51.88 -15.19
CA ARG A 1184 17.10 -51.13 -14.65
C ARG A 1184 16.09 -50.82 -15.75
N GLY A 1185 16.54 -50.34 -16.92
CA GLY A 1185 15.67 -50.06 -18.06
C GLY A 1185 14.88 -51.29 -18.52
N GLN A 1186 15.53 -52.46 -18.56
CA GLN A 1186 14.87 -53.73 -18.89
C GLN A 1186 13.82 -54.13 -17.84
N LEU A 1187 14.10 -53.91 -16.55
CA LEU A 1187 13.14 -54.16 -15.47
C LEU A 1187 11.94 -53.21 -15.54
N VAL A 1188 12.17 -51.93 -15.80
CA VAL A 1188 11.09 -50.93 -15.97
C VAL A 1188 10.20 -51.32 -17.15
N GLN A 1189 10.76 -51.74 -18.28
CA GLN A 1189 9.98 -52.23 -19.44
C GLN A 1189 9.17 -53.49 -19.09
N ALA A 1190 9.77 -54.46 -18.40
CA ALA A 1190 9.09 -55.68 -17.98
C ALA A 1190 7.93 -55.41 -16.99
N VAL A 1191 8.08 -54.39 -16.14
CA VAL A 1191 7.10 -53.98 -15.12
C VAL A 1191 5.99 -53.10 -15.70
N SER A 1192 6.32 -52.22 -16.64
CA SER A 1192 5.37 -51.26 -17.24
C SER A 1192 4.45 -51.88 -18.29
N GLY A 1193 4.78 -53.07 -18.81
CA GLY A 1193 3.95 -53.79 -19.79
C GLY A 1193 3.84 -53.09 -21.15
N ALA A 1194 4.70 -52.11 -21.43
CA ALA A 1194 4.69 -51.34 -22.66
C ALA A 1194 5.95 -51.63 -23.49
N ASP A 1195 5.74 -52.05 -24.74
CA ASP A 1195 6.66 -51.77 -25.85
C ASP A 1195 6.77 -50.24 -25.97
N VAL A 1196 7.73 -49.63 -25.26
CA VAL A 1196 8.02 -48.21 -25.38
C VAL A 1196 9.03 -48.02 -26.50
N ALA A 1197 8.51 -47.62 -27.66
CA ALA A 1197 9.24 -47.03 -28.78
C ALA A 1197 9.39 -45.51 -28.60
#